data_AF-A0A7C2NWC0-F1
#
_entry.id   AF-A0A7C2NWC0-F1
#
_cell.length_a   1.000
_cell.length_b   1.000
_cell.length_c   1.000
_cell.angle_alpha   90.00
_cell.angle_beta   90.00
_cell.angle_gamma   90.00
#
_symmetry.space_group_name_H-M   'P 1'
#
loop_
_entity.id
_entity.type
_entity.pdbx_description
1 polymer ?
#
loop_
_entity_poly.entity_id
_entity_poly.type
_entity_poly.pdbx_seq_one_letter_code
_entity_poly.pdbx_strand_id
1 'polypeptide(L)'
;MSRSGQSSSWVTLVVGIAVLASISSQTLARDHSVRRAEAALSDALEPLIEDHSGRVAVMIRHLANGASYGVRADEPMPTASLIKLPVMAVAYQCAADQKLDLAGMVTYRAEDRVPGSGILGPHFSPGMQLSLRDSIRLMMAYSDNVATNFVAEQVGLAAINDQCRAWGFPETRMHAFVFKPDTSIDKERSKQFGLGSTTARDIVAILEKIERKELVSAEASESMLNHLLACDDKQRLNRYLPAGTKVAMKTGSVSAVRTVGGIIYGPSGPFAICVLTADNKDRRWSDDNAAQLLSAEIARAAWKVFNPTAPDDTTALTDGRLALGMHGVLVEDLQRTLNAKLTPSPELTVDGEFGPATEAALRQFQKQAGIAETGVTDAATFAALGALVPAGNGDSEPVAAKRPGDPLDGPPIVTCKSWAIGDVATEKLHGGEEAETPRDFASTTKIMTAYLALKTIEAEPALADLMVTFSIAADLTPGSTAEIRAGESLPLRELLYGLMLPSGNDASVAIAEILGDRFAPPDGQTEATPLERFVAEMNRTAKSLGMTRTTYVNPHGLTHADHHSTTADQFRLTCAALKLPLFRELIQTARKEGVVTGPGGYQRKILWTNTNRLLQMDGFAGVKTGTTSAAGACLVSLGQRDGKEAVCVVFGATSTDARYVDTRNLFRWYWREQMEK
;
A
#
# COMPACT_ATOMS: atom_id res chain seq x y z
N MET A 1 -58.11 -55.62 -33.32
CA MET A 1 -57.39 -54.69 -34.22
C MET A 1 -56.78 -53.58 -33.37
N SER A 2 -55.46 -53.41 -33.45
CA SER A 2 -54.62 -52.61 -32.56
C SER A 2 -54.88 -51.10 -32.67
N ARG A 3 -55.06 -50.43 -31.53
CA ARG A 3 -54.88 -48.98 -31.37
C ARG A 3 -53.97 -48.72 -30.16
N SER A 4 -52.67 -48.55 -30.42
CA SER A 4 -51.73 -47.93 -29.47
C SER A 4 -50.49 -47.46 -30.25
N GLY A 5 -50.58 -46.26 -30.82
CA GLY A 5 -49.50 -45.69 -31.62
C GLY A 5 -49.80 -44.26 -32.01
N GLN A 6 -50.00 -43.37 -31.03
CA GLN A 6 -50.16 -41.93 -31.25
C GLN A 6 -50.12 -41.17 -29.91
N SER A 7 -49.04 -41.31 -29.13
CA SER A 7 -48.84 -40.44 -27.96
C SER A 7 -47.38 -40.05 -27.69
N SER A 8 -46.40 -40.74 -28.26
CA SER A 8 -44.98 -40.42 -28.06
C SER A 8 -44.45 -39.30 -28.95
N SER A 9 -45.01 -39.08 -30.15
CA SER A 9 -44.50 -38.07 -31.11
C SER A 9 -44.87 -36.62 -30.76
N TRP A 10 -45.97 -36.39 -30.03
CA TRP A 10 -46.42 -35.05 -29.67
C TRP A 10 -45.68 -34.48 -28.46
N VAL A 11 -45.30 -35.34 -27.50
CA VAL A 11 -44.56 -34.93 -26.30
C VAL A 11 -43.14 -34.49 -26.67
N THR A 12 -42.46 -35.16 -27.59
CA THR A 12 -41.10 -34.78 -28.04
C THR A 12 -41.10 -33.48 -28.86
N LEU A 13 -42.15 -33.23 -29.66
CA LEU A 13 -42.29 -32.00 -30.46
C LEU A 13 -42.60 -30.78 -29.57
N VAL A 14 -43.48 -30.93 -28.56
CA VAL A 14 -43.83 -29.85 -27.63
C VAL A 14 -42.66 -29.51 -26.69
N VAL A 15 -41.89 -30.49 -26.24
CA VAL A 15 -40.66 -30.25 -25.47
C VAL A 15 -39.58 -29.59 -26.34
N GLY A 16 -39.43 -29.99 -27.60
CA GLY A 16 -38.51 -29.36 -28.54
C GLY A 16 -38.84 -27.89 -28.84
N ILE A 17 -40.13 -27.56 -29.02
CA ILE A 17 -40.60 -26.18 -29.24
C ILE A 17 -40.44 -25.33 -27.96
N ALA A 18 -40.69 -25.89 -26.77
CA ALA A 18 -40.50 -25.18 -25.50
C ALA A 18 -39.02 -24.92 -25.16
N VAL A 19 -38.12 -25.84 -25.52
CA VAL A 19 -36.67 -25.66 -25.39
C VAL A 19 -36.15 -24.63 -26.39
N LEU A 20 -36.60 -24.67 -27.65
CA LEU A 20 -36.23 -23.66 -28.64
C LEU A 20 -36.78 -22.27 -28.29
N ALA A 21 -38.01 -22.18 -27.82
CA ALA A 21 -38.60 -20.92 -27.36
C ALA A 21 -37.88 -20.37 -26.12
N SER A 22 -37.48 -21.22 -25.16
CA SER A 22 -36.74 -20.76 -23.97
C SER A 22 -35.32 -20.30 -24.31
N ILE A 23 -34.63 -20.98 -25.23
CA ILE A 23 -33.33 -20.56 -25.76
C ILE A 23 -33.46 -19.22 -26.52
N SER A 24 -34.49 -19.06 -27.36
CA SER A 24 -34.75 -17.79 -28.06
C SER A 24 -35.08 -16.66 -27.09
N SER A 25 -35.89 -16.90 -26.06
CA SER A 25 -36.21 -15.90 -25.03
C SER A 25 -35.01 -15.52 -24.17
N GLN A 26 -34.15 -16.47 -23.79
CA GLN A 26 -32.91 -16.18 -23.06
C GLN A 26 -31.90 -15.41 -23.91
N THR A 27 -31.82 -15.70 -25.21
CA THR A 27 -30.96 -14.99 -26.17
C THR A 27 -31.42 -13.55 -26.35
N LEU A 28 -32.73 -13.32 -26.52
CA LEU A 28 -33.34 -11.98 -26.62
C LEU A 28 -33.16 -11.17 -25.33
N ALA A 29 -33.35 -11.78 -24.15
CA ALA A 29 -33.14 -11.11 -22.87
C ALA A 29 -31.67 -10.71 -22.64
N ARG A 30 -30.73 -11.58 -23.05
CA ARG A 30 -29.29 -11.29 -23.00
C ARG A 30 -28.92 -10.14 -23.94
N ASP A 31 -29.40 -10.14 -25.18
CA ASP A 31 -29.16 -9.05 -26.14
C ASP A 31 -29.71 -7.69 -25.62
N HIS A 32 -30.91 -7.70 -25.03
CA HIS A 32 -31.46 -6.51 -24.37
C HIS A 32 -30.62 -6.02 -23.19
N SER A 33 -30.11 -6.91 -22.33
CA SER A 33 -29.27 -6.53 -21.19
C SER A 33 -27.92 -5.94 -21.62
N VAL A 34 -27.32 -6.48 -22.69
CA VAL A 34 -26.07 -5.98 -23.27
C VAL A 34 -26.27 -4.58 -23.84
N ARG A 35 -27.27 -4.38 -24.71
CA ARG A 35 -27.55 -3.06 -25.31
C ARG A 35 -27.85 -1.99 -24.26
N ARG A 36 -28.52 -2.35 -23.16
CA ARG A 36 -28.78 -1.42 -22.05
C ARG A 36 -27.49 -1.02 -21.34
N ALA A 37 -26.58 -1.96 -21.10
CA ALA A 37 -25.27 -1.65 -20.52
C ALA A 37 -24.43 -0.77 -21.47
N GLU A 38 -24.47 -1.03 -22.77
CA GLU A 38 -23.75 -0.23 -23.77
C GLU A 38 -24.29 1.20 -23.85
N ALA A 39 -25.62 1.39 -23.84
CA ALA A 39 -26.23 2.72 -23.76
C ALA A 39 -25.84 3.45 -22.47
N ALA A 40 -25.91 2.77 -21.32
CA ALA A 40 -25.52 3.36 -20.04
C ALA A 40 -24.02 3.72 -19.97
N LEU A 41 -23.14 2.98 -20.65
CA LEU A 41 -21.74 3.35 -20.81
C LEU A 41 -21.61 4.62 -21.67
N SER A 42 -22.32 4.73 -22.79
CA SER A 42 -22.36 5.96 -23.60
C SER A 42 -22.74 7.16 -22.74
N ASP A 43 -23.90 7.08 -22.08
CA ASP A 43 -24.46 8.18 -21.30
C ASP A 43 -23.52 8.63 -20.17
N ALA A 44 -22.82 7.68 -19.54
CA ALA A 44 -21.91 7.98 -18.43
C ALA A 44 -20.53 8.49 -18.88
N LEU A 45 -20.05 8.11 -20.07
CA LEU A 45 -18.67 8.33 -20.50
C LEU A 45 -18.50 9.46 -21.50
N GLU A 46 -19.48 9.70 -22.38
CA GLU A 46 -19.40 10.77 -23.40
C GLU A 46 -19.13 12.15 -22.78
N PRO A 47 -19.84 12.59 -21.71
CA PRO A 47 -19.61 13.92 -21.13
C PRO A 47 -18.19 14.09 -20.57
N LEU A 48 -17.65 13.03 -19.93
CA LEU A 48 -16.29 13.04 -19.38
C LEU A 48 -15.24 13.17 -20.49
N ILE A 49 -15.47 12.48 -21.61
CA ILE A 49 -14.56 12.47 -22.76
C ILE A 49 -14.59 13.82 -23.50
N GLU A 50 -15.77 14.43 -23.61
CA GLU A 50 -15.96 15.72 -24.28
C GLU A 50 -15.40 16.91 -23.49
N ASP A 51 -15.49 16.86 -22.16
CA ASP A 51 -14.94 17.91 -21.28
C ASP A 51 -13.40 17.93 -21.27
N HIS A 52 -12.76 16.79 -21.59
CA HIS A 52 -11.31 16.69 -21.55
C HIS A 52 -10.62 17.50 -22.64
N SER A 53 -9.73 18.40 -22.22
CA SER A 53 -8.90 19.21 -23.12
C SER A 53 -7.70 18.43 -23.69
N GLY A 54 -7.97 17.58 -24.67
CA GLY A 54 -6.98 16.77 -25.41
C GLY A 54 -7.66 15.75 -26.33
N ARG A 55 -6.88 14.93 -27.04
CA ARG A 55 -7.41 13.76 -27.76
C ARG A 55 -7.58 12.60 -26.81
N VAL A 56 -8.68 11.85 -26.94
CA VAL A 56 -9.01 10.71 -26.05
C VAL A 56 -9.49 9.52 -26.88
N ALA A 57 -8.87 8.35 -26.77
CA ALA A 57 -9.40 7.10 -27.32
C ALA A 57 -9.70 6.12 -26.19
N VAL A 58 -10.87 5.50 -26.23
CA VAL A 58 -11.36 4.60 -25.17
C VAL A 58 -11.88 3.33 -25.80
N MET A 59 -11.60 2.19 -25.15
CA MET A 59 -12.28 0.93 -25.39
C MET A 59 -12.56 0.27 -24.04
N ILE A 60 -13.78 -0.23 -23.86
CA ILE A 60 -14.22 -0.98 -22.68
C ILE A 60 -14.96 -2.22 -23.16
N ARG A 61 -14.73 -3.37 -22.52
CA ARG A 61 -15.42 -4.62 -22.83
C ARG A 61 -15.58 -5.47 -21.58
N HIS A 62 -16.82 -5.80 -21.24
CA HIS A 62 -17.11 -6.76 -20.19
C HIS A 62 -16.86 -8.18 -20.70
N LEU A 63 -15.97 -8.93 -20.04
CA LEU A 63 -15.39 -10.13 -20.62
C LEU A 63 -16.32 -11.35 -20.58
N ALA A 64 -17.29 -11.35 -19.67
CA ALA A 64 -18.29 -12.42 -19.55
C ALA A 64 -19.49 -12.27 -20.52
N ASN A 65 -20.11 -11.08 -20.58
CA ASN A 65 -21.33 -10.87 -21.36
C ASN A 65 -21.11 -10.22 -22.74
N GLY A 66 -19.95 -9.59 -22.97
CA GLY A 66 -19.56 -8.98 -24.24
C GLY A 66 -19.96 -7.52 -24.43
N ALA A 67 -20.68 -6.91 -23.48
CA ALA A 67 -21.06 -5.50 -23.56
C ALA A 67 -19.83 -4.60 -23.70
N SER A 68 -19.87 -3.67 -24.64
CA SER A 68 -18.71 -2.87 -25.00
C SER A 68 -19.03 -1.43 -25.34
N TYR A 69 -18.05 -0.56 -25.13
CA TYR A 69 -18.12 0.84 -25.50
C TYR A 69 -16.76 1.27 -26.07
N GLY A 70 -16.78 2.10 -27.11
CA GLY A 70 -15.54 2.60 -27.71
C GLY A 70 -15.71 3.94 -28.39
N VAL A 71 -14.74 4.83 -28.17
CA VAL A 71 -14.64 6.14 -28.83
C VAL A 71 -13.24 6.24 -29.42
N ARG A 72 -13.16 6.52 -30.73
CA ARG A 72 -11.88 6.53 -31.48
C ARG A 72 -11.03 5.27 -31.19
N ALA A 73 -11.70 4.15 -30.93
CA ALA A 73 -11.07 2.96 -30.38
C ALA A 73 -10.02 2.34 -31.33
N ASP A 74 -10.16 2.60 -32.63
CA ASP A 74 -9.30 2.14 -33.72
C ASP A 74 -8.29 3.21 -34.18
N GLU A 75 -8.28 4.41 -33.57
CA GLU A 75 -7.32 5.45 -33.91
C GLU A 75 -5.93 5.13 -33.30
N PRO A 76 -4.85 5.13 -34.09
CA PRO A 76 -3.50 4.98 -33.55
C PRO A 76 -3.12 6.16 -32.66
N MET A 77 -2.73 5.86 -31.43
CA MET A 77 -2.39 6.83 -30.39
C MET A 77 -0.99 6.54 -29.82
N PRO A 78 -0.27 7.56 -29.31
CA PRO A 78 1.01 7.35 -28.64
C PRO A 78 0.82 6.52 -27.38
N THR A 79 1.69 5.54 -27.15
CA THR A 79 1.56 4.63 -26.00
C THR A 79 2.19 5.18 -24.73
N ALA A 80 3.22 6.03 -24.85
CA ALA A 80 4.23 6.17 -23.81
C ALA A 80 4.66 4.78 -23.28
N SER A 81 4.77 4.59 -21.96
CA SER A 81 5.15 3.30 -21.36
C SER A 81 4.09 2.19 -21.43
N LEU A 82 2.88 2.43 -21.95
CA LEU A 82 1.87 1.37 -22.13
C LEU A 82 2.36 0.28 -23.12
N ILE A 83 3.26 0.62 -24.04
CA ILE A 83 3.87 -0.34 -24.98
C ILE A 83 4.56 -1.52 -24.30
N LYS A 84 4.94 -1.36 -23.02
CA LYS A 84 5.56 -2.41 -22.22
C LYS A 84 4.64 -3.63 -22.02
N LEU A 85 3.32 -3.44 -22.09
CA LEU A 85 2.35 -4.53 -22.01
C LEU A 85 2.43 -5.48 -23.22
N PRO A 86 2.37 -4.98 -24.48
CA PRO A 86 2.69 -5.80 -25.65
C PRO A 86 4.10 -6.40 -25.62
N VAL A 87 5.13 -5.65 -25.19
CA VAL A 87 6.51 -6.16 -25.08
C VAL A 87 6.59 -7.37 -24.13
N MET A 88 5.94 -7.30 -22.96
CA MET A 88 5.82 -8.43 -22.04
C MET A 88 5.15 -9.62 -22.74
N ALA A 89 4.01 -9.40 -23.40
CA ALA A 89 3.28 -10.48 -24.06
C ALA A 89 4.13 -11.19 -25.11
N VAL A 90 4.85 -10.43 -25.94
CA VAL A 90 5.75 -11.00 -26.95
C VAL A 90 6.93 -11.73 -26.29
N ALA A 91 7.49 -11.22 -25.20
CA ALA A 91 8.55 -11.94 -24.47
C ALA A 91 8.08 -13.32 -23.98
N TYR A 92 6.84 -13.41 -23.47
CA TYR A 92 6.24 -14.69 -23.09
C TYR A 92 5.96 -15.59 -24.30
N GLN A 93 5.56 -15.04 -25.45
CA GLN A 93 5.45 -15.81 -26.70
C GLN A 93 6.80 -16.37 -27.15
N CYS A 94 7.85 -15.54 -27.15
CA CYS A 94 9.20 -16.00 -27.49
C CYS A 94 9.68 -17.10 -26.53
N ALA A 95 9.32 -17.02 -25.25
CA ALA A 95 9.63 -18.07 -24.29
C ALA A 95 8.87 -19.37 -24.55
N ALA A 96 7.57 -19.29 -24.88
CA ALA A 96 6.77 -20.44 -25.27
C ALA A 96 7.31 -21.10 -26.56
N ASP A 97 7.79 -20.28 -27.50
CA ASP A 97 8.47 -20.72 -28.73
C ASP A 97 9.90 -21.22 -28.49
N GLN A 98 10.38 -21.23 -27.24
CA GLN A 98 11.76 -21.60 -26.85
C GLN A 98 12.85 -20.72 -27.50
N LYS A 99 12.49 -19.50 -27.93
CA LYS A 99 13.41 -18.49 -28.49
C LYS A 99 14.01 -17.58 -27.41
N LEU A 100 13.45 -17.59 -26.20
CA LEU A 100 13.87 -16.76 -25.08
C LEU A 100 13.80 -17.54 -23.78
N ASP A 101 14.85 -17.48 -22.94
CA ASP A 101 14.81 -18.03 -21.59
C ASP A 101 14.47 -16.94 -20.57
N LEU A 102 13.29 -17.01 -19.96
CA LEU A 102 12.87 -16.06 -18.93
C LEU A 102 13.67 -16.17 -17.63
N ALA A 103 14.32 -17.31 -17.37
CA ALA A 103 15.25 -17.45 -16.25
C ALA A 103 16.66 -16.93 -16.58
N GLY A 104 16.93 -16.63 -17.86
CA GLY A 104 18.18 -16.07 -18.33
C GLY A 104 18.51 -14.76 -17.61
N MET A 105 19.76 -14.64 -17.18
CA MET A 105 20.24 -13.47 -16.43
C MET A 105 20.71 -12.38 -17.40
N VAL A 106 20.28 -11.15 -17.13
CA VAL A 106 20.82 -9.94 -17.77
C VAL A 106 21.69 -9.19 -16.77
N THR A 107 22.85 -8.72 -17.22
CA THR A 107 23.77 -7.93 -16.40
C THR A 107 23.55 -6.46 -16.66
N TYR A 108 23.31 -5.69 -15.60
CA TYR A 108 23.24 -4.24 -15.67
C TYR A 108 24.62 -3.63 -15.85
N ARG A 109 24.83 -2.90 -16.93
CA ARG A 109 26.07 -2.18 -17.25
C ARG A 109 25.85 -0.68 -17.07
N ALA A 110 26.94 0.07 -16.91
CA ALA A 110 26.88 1.52 -16.76
C ALA A 110 26.19 2.19 -17.97
N GLU A 111 26.40 1.66 -19.18
CA GLU A 111 25.83 2.15 -20.44
C GLU A 111 24.32 1.86 -20.61
N ASP A 112 23.76 0.94 -19.83
CA ASP A 112 22.33 0.61 -19.90
C ASP A 112 21.47 1.64 -19.17
N ARG A 113 22.10 2.50 -18.35
CA ARG A 113 21.40 3.48 -17.54
C ARG A 113 20.70 4.50 -18.44
N VAL A 114 19.39 4.57 -18.29
CA VAL A 114 18.52 5.55 -18.94
C VAL A 114 17.70 6.32 -17.90
N PRO A 115 17.36 7.59 -18.15
CA PRO A 115 16.60 8.40 -17.20
C PRO A 115 15.12 7.97 -17.10
N GLY A 116 14.36 8.64 -16.23
CA GLY A 116 12.93 8.42 -16.06
C GLY A 116 12.59 7.36 -15.02
N SER A 117 11.40 6.76 -15.16
CA SER A 117 10.86 5.78 -14.20
C SER A 117 11.68 4.49 -14.14
N GLY A 118 11.87 3.98 -12.93
CA GLY A 118 12.49 2.68 -12.68
C GLY A 118 13.25 2.62 -11.36
N ILE A 119 13.57 1.39 -10.97
CA ILE A 119 14.35 1.07 -9.78
C ILE A 119 15.81 0.80 -10.16
N LEU A 120 16.06 0.14 -11.29
CA LEU A 120 17.39 -0.34 -11.68
C LEU A 120 18.38 0.80 -11.92
N GLY A 121 17.96 1.81 -12.69
CA GLY A 121 18.75 3.00 -12.99
C GLY A 121 19.31 3.68 -11.73
N PRO A 122 18.45 4.18 -10.84
CA PRO A 122 18.86 4.97 -9.68
C PRO A 122 19.38 4.17 -8.48
N HIS A 123 18.97 2.91 -8.29
CA HIS A 123 19.23 2.19 -7.03
C HIS A 123 20.23 1.04 -7.13
N PHE A 124 20.59 0.61 -8.33
CA PHE A 124 21.52 -0.50 -8.52
C PHE A 124 22.84 -0.05 -9.16
N SER A 125 23.90 -0.80 -8.86
CA SER A 125 25.23 -0.58 -9.43
C SER A 125 25.46 -1.48 -10.65
N PRO A 126 26.30 -1.05 -11.61
CA PRO A 126 26.76 -1.91 -12.68
C PRO A 126 27.38 -3.22 -12.13
N GLY A 127 27.15 -4.33 -12.84
CA GLY A 127 27.53 -5.69 -12.44
C GLY A 127 26.40 -6.47 -11.74
N MET A 128 25.33 -5.81 -11.31
CA MET A 128 24.14 -6.49 -10.82
C MET A 128 23.52 -7.35 -11.94
N GLN A 129 23.03 -8.53 -11.58
CA GLN A 129 22.32 -9.42 -12.48
C GLN A 129 20.91 -9.69 -11.99
N LEU A 130 19.95 -9.74 -12.92
CA LEU A 130 18.58 -10.17 -12.64
C LEU A 130 18.06 -11.04 -13.79
N SER A 131 17.06 -11.89 -13.50
CA SER A 131 16.43 -12.68 -14.54
C SER A 131 15.60 -11.81 -15.49
N LEU A 132 15.37 -12.28 -16.72
CA LEU A 132 14.44 -11.63 -17.63
C LEU A 132 13.02 -11.58 -17.08
N ARG A 133 12.58 -12.60 -16.33
CA ARG A 133 11.29 -12.60 -15.64
C ARG A 133 11.20 -11.46 -14.62
N ASP A 134 12.26 -11.23 -13.84
CA ASP A 134 12.31 -10.12 -12.88
C ASP A 134 12.41 -8.76 -13.58
N SER A 135 13.11 -8.71 -14.72
CA SER A 135 13.13 -7.52 -15.57
C SER A 135 11.72 -7.17 -16.06
N ILE A 136 10.94 -8.16 -16.51
CA ILE A 136 9.53 -7.98 -16.86
C ILE A 136 8.74 -7.50 -15.63
N ARG A 137 8.98 -8.06 -14.44
CA ARG A 137 8.31 -7.61 -13.21
C ARG A 137 8.56 -6.13 -12.92
N LEU A 138 9.81 -5.66 -12.99
CA LEU A 138 10.14 -4.24 -12.77
C LEU A 138 9.61 -3.34 -13.89
N MET A 139 9.66 -3.81 -15.14
CA MET A 139 9.10 -3.15 -16.31
C MET A 139 7.59 -2.91 -16.16
N MET A 140 6.85 -3.84 -15.56
CA MET A 140 5.40 -3.74 -15.38
C MET A 140 5.01 -3.02 -14.08
N ALA A 141 5.66 -3.35 -12.96
CA ALA A 141 5.33 -2.82 -11.63
C ALA A 141 5.66 -1.33 -11.48
N TYR A 142 6.90 -0.96 -11.83
CA TYR A 142 7.46 0.38 -11.63
C TYR A 142 7.68 1.14 -12.94
N SER A 143 7.25 0.57 -14.06
CA SER A 143 7.50 1.12 -15.39
C SER A 143 9.00 1.34 -15.65
N ASP A 144 9.86 0.43 -15.19
CA ASP A 144 11.32 0.59 -15.22
C ASP A 144 11.85 0.65 -16.66
N ASN A 145 12.56 1.74 -17.01
CA ASN A 145 13.07 1.97 -18.36
C ASN A 145 14.31 1.12 -18.71
N VAL A 146 15.17 0.85 -17.74
CA VAL A 146 16.35 -0.02 -17.95
C VAL A 146 15.86 -1.46 -18.16
N ALA A 147 14.96 -1.93 -17.30
CA ALA A 147 14.37 -3.27 -17.44
C ALA A 147 13.57 -3.42 -18.75
N THR A 148 12.93 -2.34 -19.22
CA THR A 148 12.27 -2.35 -20.54
C THR A 148 13.27 -2.60 -21.66
N ASN A 149 14.42 -1.94 -21.62
CA ASN A 149 15.46 -2.13 -22.62
C ASN A 149 16.05 -3.55 -22.55
N PHE A 150 16.28 -4.11 -21.35
CA PHE A 150 16.72 -5.50 -21.22
C PHE A 150 15.77 -6.48 -21.91
N VAL A 151 14.47 -6.37 -21.65
CA VAL A 151 13.48 -7.26 -22.27
C VAL A 151 13.40 -7.02 -23.77
N ALA A 152 13.32 -5.76 -24.20
CA ALA A 152 13.17 -5.42 -25.61
C ALA A 152 14.41 -5.76 -26.45
N GLU A 153 15.62 -5.65 -25.90
CA GLU A 153 16.87 -6.00 -26.59
C GLU A 153 16.99 -7.52 -26.78
N GLN A 154 16.51 -8.32 -25.83
CA GLN A 154 16.51 -9.79 -25.95
C GLN A 154 15.44 -10.30 -26.93
N VAL A 155 14.34 -9.57 -27.10
CA VAL A 155 13.28 -9.93 -28.06
C VAL A 155 13.56 -9.36 -29.46
N GLY A 156 13.98 -8.10 -29.54
CA GLY A 156 14.17 -7.34 -30.77
C GLY A 156 12.93 -6.52 -31.20
N LEU A 157 13.15 -5.27 -31.60
CA LEU A 157 12.08 -4.33 -31.99
C LEU A 157 11.22 -4.82 -33.16
N ALA A 158 11.85 -5.41 -34.18
CA ALA A 158 11.14 -5.97 -35.34
C ALA A 158 10.27 -7.17 -34.93
N ALA A 159 10.82 -8.09 -34.13
CA ALA A 159 10.09 -9.26 -33.66
C ALA A 159 8.87 -8.88 -32.78
N ILE A 160 8.99 -7.85 -31.94
CA ILE A 160 7.85 -7.29 -31.19
C ILE A 160 6.74 -6.86 -32.14
N ASN A 161 7.08 -6.07 -33.16
CA ASN A 161 6.10 -5.52 -34.10
C ASN A 161 5.50 -6.60 -35.01
N ASP A 162 6.30 -7.56 -35.45
CA ASP A 162 5.86 -8.66 -36.31
C ASP A 162 4.93 -9.61 -35.55
N GLN A 163 5.23 -9.89 -34.27
CA GLN A 163 4.35 -10.71 -33.43
C GLN A 163 3.02 -10.01 -33.15
N CYS A 164 3.03 -8.70 -32.84
CA CYS A 164 1.79 -7.93 -32.69
C CYS A 164 0.94 -7.97 -33.98
N ARG A 165 1.57 -7.80 -35.14
CA ARG A 165 0.91 -7.91 -36.45
C ARG A 165 0.33 -9.32 -36.67
N ALA A 166 1.08 -10.37 -36.34
CA ALA A 166 0.63 -11.76 -36.46
C ALA A 166 -0.58 -12.07 -35.56
N TRP A 167 -0.67 -11.43 -34.39
CA TRP A 167 -1.85 -11.49 -33.52
C TRP A 167 -3.04 -10.64 -33.99
N GLY A 168 -2.89 -9.89 -35.09
CA GLY A 168 -3.93 -9.02 -35.64
C GLY A 168 -3.91 -7.59 -35.11
N PHE A 169 -2.81 -7.13 -34.50
CA PHE A 169 -2.66 -5.80 -33.90
C PHE A 169 -1.58 -4.97 -34.65
N PRO A 170 -1.80 -4.62 -35.94
CA PRO A 170 -0.77 -4.00 -36.77
C PRO A 170 -0.37 -2.59 -36.32
N GLU A 171 -1.21 -1.91 -35.53
CA GLU A 171 -0.95 -0.56 -35.03
C GLU A 171 -0.21 -0.55 -33.69
N THR A 172 -0.18 -1.68 -32.97
CA THR A 172 0.62 -1.88 -31.76
C THR A 172 2.08 -2.10 -32.13
N ARG A 173 2.86 -1.04 -32.05
CA ARG A 173 4.27 -1.02 -32.49
C ARG A 173 5.16 -0.32 -31.48
N MET A 174 6.29 -0.95 -31.17
CA MET A 174 7.41 -0.30 -30.48
C MET A 174 8.38 0.23 -31.54
N HIS A 175 8.72 1.50 -31.46
CA HIS A 175 9.52 2.16 -32.50
C HIS A 175 11.00 2.17 -32.19
N ALA A 176 11.39 2.34 -30.92
CA ALA A 176 12.78 2.47 -30.48
C ALA A 176 12.95 1.92 -29.06
N PHE A 177 14.19 1.67 -28.64
CA PHE A 177 14.50 1.45 -27.23
C PHE A 177 14.32 2.74 -26.41
N VAL A 178 13.96 2.58 -25.14
CA VAL A 178 13.60 3.69 -24.26
C VAL A 178 14.80 4.61 -24.07
N PHE A 179 14.62 5.90 -24.31
CA PHE A 179 15.68 6.94 -24.32
C PHE A 179 16.84 6.69 -25.29
N LYS A 180 16.67 5.82 -26.29
CA LYS A 180 17.66 5.57 -27.35
C LYS A 180 17.05 5.85 -28.74
N PRO A 181 16.73 7.12 -29.10
CA PRO A 181 15.99 7.45 -30.32
C PRO A 181 16.69 7.01 -31.62
N ASP A 182 18.03 6.92 -31.63
CA ASP A 182 18.80 6.47 -32.79
C ASP A 182 18.56 5.01 -33.15
N THR A 183 17.97 4.24 -32.23
CA THR A 183 17.58 2.83 -32.44
C THR A 183 16.23 2.69 -33.15
N SER A 184 15.60 3.81 -33.51
CA SER A 184 14.27 3.79 -34.12
C SER A 184 14.27 3.05 -35.46
N ILE A 185 13.39 2.05 -35.56
CA ILE A 185 13.14 1.28 -36.79
C ILE A 185 12.03 1.89 -37.65
N ASP A 186 11.39 2.97 -37.19
CA ASP A 186 10.36 3.72 -37.92
C ASP A 186 10.41 5.19 -37.50
N LYS A 187 11.30 5.96 -38.12
CA LYS A 187 11.59 7.36 -37.72
C LYS A 187 10.37 8.27 -37.85
N GLU A 188 9.53 8.06 -38.86
CA GLU A 188 8.34 8.87 -39.06
C GLU A 188 7.28 8.58 -37.99
N ARG A 189 7.03 7.31 -37.66
CA ARG A 189 6.15 6.99 -36.52
C ARG A 189 6.74 7.40 -35.17
N SER A 190 8.06 7.34 -34.99
CA SER A 190 8.71 7.87 -33.79
C SER A 190 8.47 9.37 -33.62
N LYS A 191 8.53 10.16 -34.70
CA LYS A 191 8.20 11.59 -34.64
C LYS A 191 6.73 11.81 -34.27
N GLN A 192 5.84 10.99 -34.82
CA GLN A 192 4.40 11.15 -34.61
C GLN A 192 3.92 10.67 -33.23
N PHE A 193 4.44 9.54 -32.75
CA PHE A 193 3.89 8.83 -31.58
C PHE A 193 4.91 8.60 -30.46
N GLY A 194 6.18 8.94 -30.67
CA GLY A 194 7.25 8.70 -29.71
C GLY A 194 7.64 7.22 -29.64
N LEU A 195 7.75 6.70 -28.41
CA LEU A 195 8.28 5.37 -28.11
C LEU A 195 7.53 4.22 -28.81
N GLY A 196 6.21 4.37 -28.94
CA GLY A 196 5.36 3.37 -29.55
C GLY A 196 3.97 3.92 -29.83
N SER A 197 3.21 3.16 -30.61
CA SER A 197 1.82 3.44 -30.97
C SER A 197 0.96 2.22 -30.72
N THR A 198 -0.33 2.43 -30.51
CA THR A 198 -1.35 1.36 -30.43
C THR A 198 -2.74 1.94 -30.64
N THR A 199 -3.75 1.10 -30.82
CA THR A 199 -5.16 1.50 -30.66
C THR A 199 -5.68 1.07 -29.29
N ALA A 200 -6.77 1.69 -28.81
CA ALA A 200 -7.43 1.26 -27.57
C ALA A 200 -8.06 -0.13 -27.73
N ARG A 201 -8.56 -0.45 -28.92
CA ARG A 201 -9.10 -1.76 -29.27
C ARG A 201 -8.05 -2.87 -29.18
N ASP A 202 -6.85 -2.65 -29.71
CA ASP A 202 -5.77 -3.64 -29.66
C ASP A 202 -5.40 -3.98 -28.22
N ILE A 203 -5.24 -2.97 -27.35
CA ILE A 203 -4.89 -3.19 -25.95
C ILE A 203 -5.99 -3.98 -25.22
N VAL A 204 -7.27 -3.64 -25.42
CA VAL A 204 -8.38 -4.40 -24.83
C VAL A 204 -8.43 -5.84 -25.36
N ALA A 205 -8.17 -6.06 -26.64
CA ALA A 205 -8.13 -7.39 -27.23
C ALA A 205 -6.97 -8.23 -26.69
N ILE A 206 -5.78 -7.64 -26.49
CA ILE A 206 -4.65 -8.29 -25.83
C ILE A 206 -5.03 -8.69 -24.39
N LEU A 207 -5.60 -7.77 -23.62
CA LEU A 207 -6.04 -8.03 -22.24
C LEU A 207 -7.12 -9.12 -22.15
N GLU A 208 -8.11 -9.10 -23.06
CA GLU A 208 -9.14 -10.14 -23.16
C GLU A 208 -8.51 -11.51 -23.43
N LYS A 209 -7.58 -11.60 -24.37
CA LYS A 209 -6.87 -12.86 -24.68
C LYS A 209 -5.98 -13.33 -23.54
N ILE A 210 -5.37 -12.41 -22.77
CA ILE A 210 -4.62 -12.75 -21.56
C ILE A 210 -5.55 -13.35 -20.52
N GLU A 211 -6.65 -12.67 -20.17
CA GLU A 211 -7.63 -13.14 -19.16
C GLU A 211 -8.25 -14.48 -19.54
N ARG A 212 -8.56 -14.67 -20.83
CA ARG A 212 -9.12 -15.92 -21.35
C ARG A 212 -8.11 -17.05 -21.52
N LYS A 213 -6.82 -16.80 -21.23
CA LYS A 213 -5.75 -17.79 -21.38
C LYS A 213 -5.50 -18.24 -22.84
N GLU A 214 -5.78 -17.34 -23.78
CA GLU A 214 -5.78 -17.62 -25.23
C GLU A 214 -4.64 -16.92 -26.00
N LEU A 215 -3.92 -15.97 -25.38
CA LEU A 215 -2.92 -15.19 -26.12
C LEU A 215 -1.65 -16.01 -26.45
N VAL A 216 -1.14 -16.75 -25.46
CA VAL A 216 0.10 -17.55 -25.57
C VAL A 216 -0.14 -18.96 -25.02
N SER A 217 -0.33 -19.08 -23.71
CA SER A 217 -0.73 -20.30 -23.01
C SER A 217 -1.40 -19.93 -21.68
N ALA A 218 -1.98 -20.91 -20.99
CA ALA A 218 -2.57 -20.69 -19.68
C ALA A 218 -1.55 -20.20 -18.64
N GLU A 219 -0.37 -20.83 -18.60
CA GLU A 219 0.71 -20.53 -17.66
C GLU A 219 1.33 -19.15 -17.94
N ALA A 220 1.51 -18.82 -19.23
CA ALA A 220 1.98 -17.52 -19.65
C ALA A 220 0.98 -16.42 -19.29
N SER A 221 -0.32 -16.65 -19.52
CA SER A 221 -1.39 -15.73 -19.14
C SER A 221 -1.44 -15.47 -17.64
N GLU A 222 -1.36 -16.51 -16.81
CA GLU A 222 -1.31 -16.36 -15.35
C GLU A 222 -0.10 -15.53 -14.91
N SER A 223 1.06 -15.77 -15.51
CA SER A 223 2.28 -15.00 -15.23
C SER A 223 2.14 -13.53 -15.66
N MET A 224 1.59 -13.27 -16.85
CA MET A 224 1.32 -11.91 -17.33
C MET A 224 0.31 -11.16 -16.44
N LEU A 225 -0.77 -11.81 -16.02
CA LEU A 225 -1.72 -11.24 -15.07
C LEU A 225 -1.05 -10.91 -13.74
N ASN A 226 -0.20 -11.79 -13.22
CA ASN A 226 0.56 -11.53 -12.00
C ASN A 226 1.45 -10.30 -12.13
N HIS A 227 2.09 -10.07 -13.27
CA HIS A 227 2.86 -8.85 -13.54
C HIS A 227 1.98 -7.60 -13.65
N LEU A 228 0.81 -7.68 -14.28
CA LEU A 228 -0.13 -6.56 -14.39
C LEU A 228 -0.72 -6.16 -13.03
N LEU A 229 -0.99 -7.13 -12.16
CA LEU A 229 -1.43 -6.92 -10.78
C LEU A 229 -0.37 -6.29 -9.89
N ALA A 230 0.89 -6.30 -10.33
CA ALA A 230 2.01 -5.68 -9.64
C ALA A 230 2.06 -4.17 -9.80
N CYS A 231 1.30 -3.60 -10.73
CA CYS A 231 1.41 -2.20 -11.08
C CYS A 231 1.18 -1.33 -9.84
N ASP A 232 2.19 -0.53 -9.49
CA ASP A 232 2.19 0.24 -8.24
C ASP A 232 1.41 1.55 -8.34
N ASP A 233 0.99 1.93 -9.55
CA ASP A 233 0.25 3.16 -9.78
C ASP A 233 -1.12 3.14 -9.08
N LYS A 234 -1.40 4.17 -8.26
CA LYS A 234 -2.67 4.35 -7.54
C LYS A 234 -3.53 5.51 -8.07
N GLN A 235 -3.07 6.17 -9.13
CA GLN A 235 -3.58 7.47 -9.54
C GLN A 235 -4.50 7.43 -10.77
N ARG A 236 -4.66 6.27 -11.41
CA ARG A 236 -5.50 6.08 -12.62
C ARG A 236 -6.68 5.17 -12.33
N LEU A 237 -6.77 4.01 -13.00
CA LEU A 237 -7.98 3.17 -12.99
C LEU A 237 -8.48 2.83 -11.58
N ASN A 238 -7.57 2.67 -10.62
CA ASN A 238 -7.88 2.30 -9.24
C ASN A 238 -8.23 3.46 -8.30
N ARG A 239 -7.97 4.72 -8.69
CA ARG A 239 -8.07 5.88 -7.79
C ARG A 239 -9.46 6.06 -7.18
N TYR A 240 -10.51 5.79 -7.95
CA TYR A 240 -11.91 5.99 -7.52
C TYR A 240 -12.75 4.70 -7.52
N LEU A 241 -12.10 3.54 -7.56
CA LEU A 241 -12.79 2.26 -7.43
C LEU A 241 -12.99 1.92 -5.95
N PRO A 242 -14.00 1.11 -5.61
CA PRO A 242 -14.20 0.63 -4.25
C PRO A 242 -12.96 -0.05 -3.68
N ALA A 243 -12.74 0.11 -2.38
CA ALA A 243 -11.61 -0.52 -1.68
C ALA A 243 -11.60 -2.03 -1.91
N GLY A 244 -10.40 -2.59 -2.12
CA GLY A 244 -10.22 -4.01 -2.42
C GLY A 244 -10.55 -4.42 -3.86
N THR A 245 -11.02 -3.50 -4.72
CA THR A 245 -11.18 -3.79 -6.15
C THR A 245 -9.83 -4.14 -6.76
N LYS A 246 -9.72 -5.37 -7.28
CA LYS A 246 -8.51 -5.85 -7.93
C LYS A 246 -8.42 -5.23 -9.32
N VAL A 247 -7.25 -4.70 -9.66
CA VAL A 247 -6.97 -4.08 -10.96
C VAL A 247 -5.63 -4.59 -11.49
N ALA A 248 -5.65 -5.27 -12.63
CA ALA A 248 -4.45 -5.69 -13.35
C ALA A 248 -4.20 -4.70 -14.48
N MET A 249 -3.14 -3.89 -14.44
CA MET A 249 -2.97 -2.81 -15.42
C MET A 249 -1.53 -2.48 -15.78
N LYS A 250 -1.38 -1.67 -16.83
CA LYS A 250 -0.15 -0.96 -17.15
C LYS A 250 -0.46 0.48 -17.54
N THR A 251 0.38 1.39 -17.07
CA THR A 251 0.26 2.84 -17.33
C THR A 251 1.34 3.35 -18.26
N GLY A 252 1.15 4.53 -18.84
CA GLY A 252 2.15 5.26 -19.60
C GLY A 252 1.99 6.77 -19.48
N SER A 253 3.11 7.48 -19.32
CA SER A 253 3.12 8.93 -19.16
C SER A 253 4.32 9.55 -19.86
N VAL A 254 4.07 10.59 -20.66
CA VAL A 254 5.02 11.63 -21.07
C VAL A 254 4.28 12.95 -21.08
N SER A 255 4.93 14.12 -21.03
CA SER A 255 4.25 15.39 -20.68
C SER A 255 2.86 15.63 -21.30
N ALA A 256 2.67 15.42 -22.60
CA ALA A 256 1.37 15.62 -23.29
C ALA A 256 0.50 14.35 -23.46
N VAL A 257 0.89 13.21 -22.92
CA VAL A 257 0.26 11.89 -23.11
C VAL A 257 0.10 11.18 -21.76
N ARG A 258 -1.09 10.66 -21.49
CA ARG A 258 -1.35 9.73 -20.38
C ARG A 258 -2.14 8.56 -20.92
N THR A 259 -1.69 7.34 -20.64
CA THR A 259 -2.30 6.12 -21.15
C THR A 259 -2.41 5.09 -20.04
N VAL A 260 -3.44 4.27 -20.13
CA VAL A 260 -3.61 3.12 -19.25
C VAL A 260 -4.42 2.04 -19.95
N GLY A 261 -4.03 0.79 -19.73
CA GLY A 261 -4.80 -0.38 -20.12
C GLY A 261 -4.81 -1.40 -18.99
N GLY A 262 -5.96 -2.00 -18.71
CA GLY A 262 -6.06 -3.01 -17.66
C GLY A 262 -7.38 -3.76 -17.62
N ILE A 263 -7.45 -4.70 -16.68
CA ILE A 263 -8.65 -5.49 -16.32
C ILE A 263 -9.05 -5.10 -14.91
N ILE A 264 -10.30 -4.73 -14.74
CA ILE A 264 -10.92 -4.42 -13.44
C ILE A 264 -11.84 -5.59 -13.08
N TYR A 265 -11.65 -6.14 -11.88
CA TYR A 265 -12.42 -7.29 -11.39
C TYR A 265 -13.55 -6.79 -10.48
N GLY A 266 -14.78 -6.75 -11.00
CA GLY A 266 -15.97 -6.36 -10.27
C GLY A 266 -16.87 -7.56 -9.90
N PRO A 267 -17.90 -7.33 -9.05
CA PRO A 267 -18.89 -8.36 -8.69
C PRO A 267 -19.60 -9.04 -9.87
N SER A 268 -19.87 -8.31 -10.95
CA SER A 268 -20.47 -8.82 -12.19
C SER A 268 -19.50 -9.60 -13.09
N GLY A 269 -18.21 -9.59 -12.74
CA GLY A 269 -17.14 -10.19 -13.50
C GLY A 269 -16.08 -9.17 -13.95
N PRO A 270 -15.03 -9.65 -14.63
CA PRO A 270 -13.97 -8.78 -15.12
C PRO A 270 -14.40 -8.02 -16.38
N PHE A 271 -13.97 -6.76 -16.47
CA PHE A 271 -14.02 -5.99 -17.71
C PHE A 271 -12.64 -5.41 -18.05
N ALA A 272 -12.28 -5.45 -19.33
CA ALA A 272 -11.07 -4.84 -19.84
C ALA A 272 -11.36 -3.40 -20.28
N ILE A 273 -10.40 -2.52 -20.04
CA ILE A 273 -10.48 -1.09 -20.32
C ILE A 273 -9.14 -0.58 -20.84
N CYS A 274 -9.18 0.30 -21.83
CA CYS A 274 -8.05 1.10 -22.25
C CYS A 274 -8.48 2.55 -22.46
N VAL A 275 -7.71 3.48 -21.88
CA VAL A 275 -7.88 4.93 -22.04
C VAL A 275 -6.55 5.49 -22.52
N LEU A 276 -6.54 6.06 -23.72
CA LEU A 276 -5.38 6.69 -24.35
C LEU A 276 -5.65 8.18 -24.50
N THR A 277 -4.82 9.03 -23.92
CA THR A 277 -4.91 10.48 -24.10
C THR A 277 -3.65 11.03 -24.75
N ALA A 278 -3.82 12.00 -25.64
CA ALA A 278 -2.72 12.68 -26.31
C ALA A 278 -3.04 14.16 -26.51
N ASP A 279 -2.01 14.96 -26.78
CA ASP A 279 -2.14 16.41 -26.97
C ASP A 279 -2.82 17.13 -25.78
N ASN A 280 -2.65 16.56 -24.58
CA ASN A 280 -3.24 17.09 -23.36
C ASN A 280 -2.75 18.51 -23.11
N LYS A 281 -3.70 19.41 -22.81
CA LYS A 281 -3.38 20.78 -22.38
C LYS A 281 -2.74 20.79 -20.99
N ASP A 282 -3.25 19.98 -20.07
CA ASP A 282 -2.61 19.76 -18.78
C ASP A 282 -1.40 18.81 -18.93
N ARG A 283 -0.21 19.41 -18.86
CA ARG A 283 1.08 18.71 -18.98
C ARG A 283 1.80 18.51 -17.64
N ARG A 284 1.15 18.88 -16.53
CA ARG A 284 1.74 18.81 -15.19
C ARG A 284 1.97 17.37 -14.76
N TRP A 285 2.99 17.18 -13.93
CA TRP A 285 3.32 15.89 -13.31
C TRP A 285 2.82 15.88 -11.86
N SER A 286 1.51 16.07 -11.70
CA SER A 286 0.82 16.09 -10.42
C SER A 286 -0.30 15.04 -10.40
N ASP A 287 -0.73 14.66 -9.21
CA ASP A 287 -1.78 13.65 -9.00
C ASP A 287 -3.17 14.14 -9.44
N ASP A 288 -3.39 15.45 -9.52
CA ASP A 288 -4.60 16.09 -10.03
C ASP A 288 -4.57 16.31 -11.56
N ASN A 289 -3.60 15.75 -12.28
CA ASN A 289 -3.51 15.94 -13.72
C ASN A 289 -4.78 15.46 -14.43
N ALA A 290 -5.37 16.34 -15.25
CA ALA A 290 -6.70 16.13 -15.83
C ALA A 290 -6.85 14.79 -16.58
N ALA A 291 -5.83 14.37 -17.34
CA ALA A 291 -5.90 13.11 -18.09
C ALA A 291 -5.77 11.87 -17.19
N GLN A 292 -5.10 11.97 -16.03
CA GLN A 292 -5.07 10.89 -15.04
C GLN A 292 -6.43 10.76 -14.36
N LEU A 293 -7.00 11.88 -13.92
CA LEU A 293 -8.33 11.94 -13.33
C LEU A 293 -9.40 11.41 -14.30
N LEU A 294 -9.34 11.79 -15.58
CA LEU A 294 -10.23 11.25 -16.61
C LEU A 294 -10.19 9.72 -16.64
N SER A 295 -9.01 9.12 -16.64
CA SER A 295 -8.90 7.66 -16.66
C SER A 295 -9.48 6.98 -15.41
N ALA A 296 -9.36 7.63 -14.25
CA ALA A 296 -9.97 7.18 -13.00
C ALA A 296 -11.50 7.30 -13.04
N GLU A 297 -12.01 8.40 -13.55
CA GLU A 297 -13.44 8.68 -13.67
C GLU A 297 -14.13 7.74 -14.65
N ILE A 298 -13.52 7.48 -15.81
CA ILE A 298 -14.02 6.49 -16.78
C ILE A 298 -14.07 5.10 -16.13
N ALA A 299 -13.05 4.71 -15.37
CA ALA A 299 -13.02 3.43 -14.68
C ALA A 299 -14.14 3.30 -13.64
N ARG A 300 -14.37 4.37 -12.84
CA ARG A 300 -15.46 4.44 -11.87
C ARG A 300 -16.82 4.34 -12.53
N ALA A 301 -17.06 5.14 -13.57
CA ALA A 301 -18.32 5.16 -14.30
C ALA A 301 -18.63 3.78 -14.91
N ALA A 302 -17.64 3.16 -15.57
CA ALA A 302 -17.80 1.81 -16.13
C ALA A 302 -18.07 0.77 -15.04
N TRP A 303 -17.36 0.84 -13.90
CA TRP A 303 -17.60 -0.06 -12.77
C TRP A 303 -19.03 0.06 -12.25
N LYS A 304 -19.57 1.28 -12.11
CA LYS A 304 -20.96 1.52 -11.66
C LYS A 304 -21.97 0.96 -12.65
N VAL A 305 -21.77 1.16 -13.95
CA VAL A 305 -22.66 0.63 -14.99
C VAL A 305 -22.72 -0.91 -14.94
N PHE A 306 -21.59 -1.57 -14.75
CA PHE A 306 -21.55 -3.03 -14.66
C PHE A 306 -21.99 -3.59 -13.29
N ASN A 307 -21.93 -2.79 -12.22
CA ASN A 307 -22.23 -3.24 -10.85
C ASN A 307 -23.30 -2.38 -10.14
N PRO A 308 -24.52 -2.25 -10.71
CA PRO A 308 -25.54 -1.30 -10.22
C PRO A 308 -26.16 -1.67 -8.87
N THR A 309 -25.98 -2.90 -8.38
CA THR A 309 -26.54 -3.40 -7.11
C THR A 309 -25.49 -3.55 -6.01
N ALA A 310 -24.23 -3.20 -6.27
CA ALA A 310 -23.21 -3.22 -5.22
C ALA A 310 -23.50 -2.09 -4.20
N PRO A 311 -23.28 -2.31 -2.89
CA PRO A 311 -23.41 -1.25 -1.90
C PRO A 311 -22.55 -0.06 -2.32
N ASP A 312 -23.16 1.12 -2.35
CA ASP A 312 -22.50 2.34 -2.77
C ASP A 312 -21.56 2.82 -1.64
N ASP A 313 -20.46 2.12 -1.41
CA ASP A 313 -19.36 2.54 -0.51
C ASP A 313 -18.54 3.70 -1.12
N THR A 314 -19.11 4.42 -2.11
CA THR A 314 -18.44 5.47 -2.88
C THR A 314 -18.94 6.88 -2.59
N THR A 315 -19.41 7.17 -1.37
CA THR A 315 -19.74 8.54 -0.93
C THR A 315 -18.54 9.50 -0.87
N ALA A 316 -17.34 9.09 -1.29
CA ALA A 316 -16.22 9.99 -1.53
C ALA A 316 -16.13 10.36 -3.02
N LEU A 317 -16.29 11.66 -3.30
CA LEU A 317 -15.96 12.38 -4.55
C LEU A 317 -17.03 12.47 -5.66
N THR A 318 -18.22 13.02 -5.37
CA THR A 318 -19.06 13.63 -6.44
C THR A 318 -19.24 15.14 -6.31
N ASP A 319 -18.87 15.75 -5.17
CA ASP A 319 -19.34 17.12 -4.86
C ASP A 319 -18.20 18.12 -4.56
N GLY A 320 -16.94 17.78 -4.87
CA GLY A 320 -15.78 18.63 -4.52
C GLY A 320 -15.52 18.75 -3.01
N ARG A 321 -16.21 17.96 -2.19
CA ARG A 321 -16.08 17.94 -0.72
C ARG A 321 -14.82 17.21 -0.30
N LEU A 322 -14.10 17.78 0.67
CA LEU A 322 -13.03 17.16 1.44
C LEU A 322 -13.62 16.66 2.75
N ALA A 323 -13.31 15.43 3.13
CA ALA A 323 -13.85 14.73 4.29
C ALA A 323 -12.81 13.77 4.87
N LEU A 324 -13.09 13.28 6.09
CA LEU A 324 -12.26 12.31 6.79
C LEU A 324 -11.88 11.12 5.90
N GLY A 325 -10.58 10.80 5.84
CA GLY A 325 -10.01 9.71 5.02
C GLY A 325 -9.54 10.12 3.63
N MET A 326 -9.82 11.36 3.19
CA MET A 326 -9.33 11.88 1.92
C MET A 326 -7.86 12.32 2.01
N HIS A 327 -7.15 12.35 0.89
CA HIS A 327 -5.75 12.77 0.85
C HIS A 327 -5.37 13.51 -0.45
N GLY A 328 -4.31 14.30 -0.42
CA GLY A 328 -3.72 15.02 -1.55
C GLY A 328 -3.60 16.54 -1.34
N VAL A 329 -3.13 17.23 -2.37
CA VAL A 329 -2.75 18.67 -2.32
C VAL A 329 -3.90 19.59 -1.89
N LEU A 330 -5.16 19.28 -2.24
CA LEU A 330 -6.31 20.06 -1.77
C LEU A 330 -6.52 19.95 -0.26
N VAL A 331 -6.15 18.82 0.34
CA VAL A 331 -6.15 18.65 1.79
C VAL A 331 -4.99 19.43 2.41
N GLU A 332 -3.82 19.45 1.77
CA GLU A 332 -2.70 20.30 2.22
C GLU A 332 -3.08 21.79 2.18
N ASP A 333 -3.71 22.24 1.09
CA ASP A 333 -4.19 23.61 0.94
C ASP A 333 -5.26 23.94 2.00
N LEU A 334 -6.16 23.00 2.29
CA LEU A 334 -7.13 23.12 3.38
C LEU A 334 -6.45 23.21 4.75
N GLN A 335 -5.49 22.34 5.05
CA GLN A 335 -4.73 22.34 6.31
C GLN A 335 -3.97 23.66 6.49
N ARG A 336 -3.31 24.17 5.45
CA ARG A 336 -2.67 25.51 5.46
C ARG A 336 -3.69 26.61 5.69
N THR A 337 -4.85 26.54 5.05
CA THR A 337 -5.94 27.52 5.20
C THR A 337 -6.50 27.52 6.63
N LEU A 338 -6.75 26.34 7.20
CA LEU A 338 -7.24 26.20 8.57
C LEU A 338 -6.21 26.69 9.59
N ASN A 339 -4.92 26.38 9.40
CA ASN A 339 -3.82 26.91 10.21
C ASN A 339 -3.75 28.45 10.18
N ALA A 340 -4.05 29.06 9.03
CA ALA A 340 -4.00 30.50 8.86
C ALA A 340 -5.27 31.23 9.37
N LYS A 341 -6.44 30.59 9.31
CA LYS A 341 -7.73 31.24 9.58
C LYS A 341 -8.26 31.06 10.99
N LEU A 342 -7.91 29.97 11.67
CA LEU A 342 -8.36 29.72 13.04
C LEU A 342 -7.50 30.47 14.06
N THR A 343 -8.15 31.05 15.07
CA THR A 343 -7.48 31.67 16.22
C THR A 343 -8.00 31.05 17.52
N PRO A 344 -7.11 30.44 18.35
CA PRO A 344 -5.72 30.11 18.06
C PRO A 344 -5.59 29.11 16.89
N SER A 345 -4.42 29.08 16.24
CA SER A 345 -4.14 28.15 15.13
C SER A 345 -4.13 26.71 15.64
N PRO A 346 -4.71 25.74 14.90
CA PRO A 346 -4.70 24.33 15.27
C PRO A 346 -3.35 23.62 15.07
N GLU A 347 -2.34 24.29 14.49
CA GLU A 347 -1.01 23.73 14.20
C GLU A 347 -1.05 22.38 13.46
N LEU A 348 -1.97 22.24 12.51
CA LEU A 348 -2.10 21.03 11.69
C LEU A 348 -0.80 20.77 10.93
N THR A 349 -0.36 19.51 10.93
CA THR A 349 0.66 19.06 9.99
C THR A 349 0.08 19.12 8.58
N VAL A 350 0.83 19.74 7.66
CA VAL A 350 0.44 19.82 6.24
C VAL A 350 0.97 18.57 5.55
N ASP A 351 0.32 17.45 5.80
CA ASP A 351 0.68 16.12 5.28
C ASP A 351 -0.22 15.69 4.11
N GLY A 352 -1.26 16.47 3.82
CA GLY A 352 -2.22 16.16 2.79
C GLY A 352 -3.12 14.99 3.17
N GLU A 353 -3.19 14.59 4.42
CA GLU A 353 -4.11 13.56 4.92
C GLU A 353 -5.25 14.20 5.72
N PHE A 354 -6.49 14.00 5.29
CA PHE A 354 -7.67 14.53 5.96
C PHE A 354 -8.00 13.57 7.10
N GLY A 355 -7.21 13.67 8.16
CA GLY A 355 -7.36 12.88 9.38
C GLY A 355 -8.29 13.54 10.40
N PRO A 356 -8.48 12.90 11.56
CA PRO A 356 -9.32 13.42 12.64
C PRO A 356 -8.93 14.84 13.10
N ALA A 357 -7.64 15.18 13.03
CA ALA A 357 -7.15 16.53 13.36
C ALA A 357 -7.65 17.58 12.36
N THR A 358 -7.57 17.30 11.06
CA THR A 358 -8.08 18.18 10.01
C THR A 358 -9.60 18.29 10.07
N GLU A 359 -10.32 17.20 10.37
CA GLU A 359 -11.77 17.23 10.60
C GLU A 359 -12.14 18.10 11.81
N ALA A 360 -11.45 17.92 12.94
CA ALA A 360 -11.70 18.69 14.16
C ALA A 360 -11.46 20.19 13.94
N ALA A 361 -10.37 20.54 13.26
CA ALA A 361 -10.09 21.93 12.89
C ALA A 361 -11.15 22.49 11.92
N LEU A 362 -11.63 21.69 10.96
CA LEU A 362 -12.69 22.12 10.06
C LEU A 362 -14.01 22.36 10.80
N ARG A 363 -14.39 21.48 11.74
CA ARG A 363 -15.57 21.67 12.60
C ARG A 363 -15.44 22.92 13.47
N GLN A 364 -14.25 23.17 14.03
CA GLN A 364 -13.96 24.40 14.76
C GLN A 364 -14.12 25.63 13.88
N PHE A 365 -13.64 25.58 12.63
CA PHE A 365 -13.80 26.66 11.67
C PHE A 365 -15.27 26.91 11.33
N GLN A 366 -16.04 25.85 11.06
CA GLN A 366 -17.48 25.93 10.77
C GLN A 366 -18.25 26.58 11.92
N LYS A 367 -17.93 26.19 13.16
CA LYS A 367 -18.48 26.79 14.38
C LYS A 367 -18.16 28.29 14.49
N GLN A 368 -16.91 28.69 14.24
CA GLN A 368 -16.52 30.12 14.25
C GLN A 368 -17.16 30.92 13.12
N ALA A 369 -17.37 30.30 11.96
CA ALA A 369 -18.01 30.91 10.79
C ALA A 369 -19.54 30.94 10.87
N GLY A 370 -20.16 30.38 11.92
CA GLY A 370 -21.61 30.37 12.10
C GLY A 370 -22.36 29.48 11.10
N ILE A 371 -21.70 28.47 10.55
CA ILE A 371 -22.27 27.48 9.62
C ILE A 371 -22.39 26.11 10.29
N ALA A 372 -23.12 25.18 9.65
CA ALA A 372 -23.32 23.84 10.20
C ALA A 372 -21.97 23.11 10.39
N GLU A 373 -21.75 22.57 11.59
CA GLU A 373 -20.56 21.79 11.95
C GLU A 373 -20.62 20.40 11.32
N THR A 374 -20.48 20.30 10.00
CA THR A 374 -20.63 19.05 9.25
C THR A 374 -19.34 18.21 9.24
N GLY A 375 -18.18 18.82 9.48
CA GLY A 375 -16.86 18.16 9.40
C GLY A 375 -16.43 17.80 7.98
N VAL A 376 -17.12 18.34 6.97
CA VAL A 376 -16.79 18.18 5.55
C VAL A 376 -16.77 19.55 4.89
N THR A 377 -15.95 19.75 3.85
CA THR A 377 -15.96 21.01 3.10
C THR A 377 -17.14 21.02 2.11
N ASP A 378 -18.36 21.22 2.62
CA ASP A 378 -19.54 21.46 1.80
C ASP A 378 -19.53 22.86 1.13
N ALA A 379 -20.53 23.14 0.30
CA ALA A 379 -20.61 24.41 -0.44
C ALA A 379 -20.62 25.65 0.48
N ALA A 380 -21.26 25.57 1.65
CA ALA A 380 -21.26 26.65 2.63
C ALA A 380 -19.88 26.82 3.28
N THR A 381 -19.19 25.72 3.53
CA THR A 381 -17.84 25.69 4.09
C THR A 381 -16.81 26.25 3.12
N PHE A 382 -16.88 25.91 1.83
CA PHE A 382 -16.01 26.52 0.82
C PHE A 382 -16.28 28.01 0.63
N ALA A 383 -17.53 28.44 0.65
CA ALA A 383 -17.89 29.85 0.59
C ALA A 383 -17.30 30.64 1.77
N ALA A 384 -17.32 30.05 2.98
CA ALA A 384 -16.74 30.66 4.18
C ALA A 384 -15.20 30.62 4.20
N LEU A 385 -14.58 29.52 3.74
CA LEU A 385 -13.12 29.38 3.65
C LEU A 385 -12.51 30.36 2.63
N GLY A 386 -13.21 30.61 1.51
CA GLY A 386 -12.66 31.37 0.38
C GLY A 386 -11.61 30.56 -0.40
N ALA A 387 -10.77 31.24 -1.17
CA ALA A 387 -9.65 30.58 -1.86
C ALA A 387 -8.72 29.93 -0.84
N LEU A 388 -8.44 28.63 -1.02
CA LEU A 388 -7.48 27.93 -0.16
C LEU A 388 -6.08 28.51 -0.36
N VAL A 389 -5.23 28.40 0.66
CA VAL A 389 -3.85 28.88 0.66
C VAL A 389 -2.96 27.82 -0.02
N PRO A 390 -2.57 27.99 -1.30
CA PRO A 390 -1.65 27.06 -1.95
C PRO A 390 -0.26 27.17 -1.33
N ALA A 391 0.62 26.22 -1.63
CA ALA A 391 2.01 26.34 -1.25
C ALA A 391 2.53 27.63 -1.88
N GLY A 392 3.03 28.56 -1.06
CA GLY A 392 3.63 29.78 -1.58
C GLY A 392 4.68 29.39 -2.63
N ASN A 393 4.69 30.08 -3.76
CA ASN A 393 5.82 30.04 -4.69
C ASN A 393 7.04 30.48 -3.87
N GLY A 394 7.76 29.52 -3.29
CA GLY A 394 9.00 29.78 -2.60
C GLY A 394 9.95 30.35 -3.63
N ASP A 395 10.33 31.61 -3.43
CA ASP A 395 11.50 32.19 -4.06
C ASP A 395 12.65 31.17 -3.98
N SER A 396 13.29 30.93 -5.12
CA SER A 396 14.43 30.02 -5.21
C SER A 396 15.54 30.52 -4.29
N GLU A 397 15.67 29.93 -3.11
CA GLU A 397 16.84 30.16 -2.28
C GLU A 397 18.09 29.64 -3.00
N PRO A 398 19.22 30.36 -2.92
CA PRO A 398 20.47 29.93 -3.52
C PRO A 398 20.88 28.58 -2.94
N VAL A 399 21.17 27.62 -3.83
CA VAL A 399 21.67 26.29 -3.45
C VAL A 399 22.94 26.47 -2.62
N ALA A 400 22.86 26.10 -1.33
CA ALA A 400 24.00 26.10 -0.43
C ALA A 400 25.19 25.37 -1.07
N ALA A 401 26.40 25.84 -0.81
CA ALA A 401 27.61 25.21 -1.31
C ALA A 401 27.59 23.70 -1.05
N LYS A 402 27.81 22.90 -2.10
CA LYS A 402 27.78 21.44 -2.02
C LYS A 402 28.78 20.99 -0.95
N ARG A 403 28.27 20.30 0.08
CA ARG A 403 29.09 19.62 1.07
C ARG A 403 29.94 18.55 0.37
N PRO A 404 31.08 18.12 0.97
CA PRO A 404 31.82 16.95 0.49
C PRO A 404 30.87 15.78 0.26
N GLY A 405 31.16 14.94 -0.75
CA GLY A 405 30.40 13.71 -0.96
C GLY A 405 30.44 12.82 0.29
N ASP A 406 29.36 12.10 0.53
CA ASP A 406 29.25 11.22 1.69
C ASP A 406 30.41 10.21 1.71
N PRO A 407 30.99 9.92 2.89
CA PRO A 407 32.07 8.94 3.02
C PRO A 407 31.60 7.56 2.54
N LEU A 408 32.48 6.86 1.82
CA LEU A 408 32.22 5.49 1.32
C LEU A 408 32.33 4.44 2.44
N ASP A 409 32.95 4.81 3.55
CA ASP A 409 33.15 4.05 4.77
C ASP A 409 32.18 4.52 5.87
N GLY A 410 31.57 3.57 6.57
CA GLY A 410 30.64 3.84 7.67
C GLY A 410 29.27 3.16 7.56
N PRO A 411 28.34 3.51 8.47
CA PRO A 411 26.99 2.98 8.45
C PRO A 411 26.24 3.43 7.19
N PRO A 412 25.21 2.68 6.76
CA PRO A 412 24.42 3.02 5.58
C PRO A 412 23.63 4.30 5.82
N ILE A 413 23.32 5.01 4.74
CA ILE A 413 22.32 6.08 4.78
C ILE A 413 20.96 5.45 5.09
N VAL A 414 20.30 5.99 6.10
CA VAL A 414 18.98 5.57 6.57
C VAL A 414 18.05 6.77 6.58
N THR A 415 16.73 6.53 6.51
CA THR A 415 15.75 7.63 6.52
C THR A 415 15.27 7.98 7.93
N CYS A 416 15.53 7.11 8.90
CA CYS A 416 15.17 7.33 10.29
C CYS A 416 15.96 8.45 10.97
N LYS A 417 15.29 9.15 11.89
CA LYS A 417 15.88 10.26 12.66
C LYS A 417 16.90 9.81 13.70
N SER A 418 16.78 8.59 14.22
CA SER A 418 17.81 8.00 15.07
C SER A 418 17.79 6.48 15.02
N TRP A 419 18.96 5.88 15.23
CA TRP A 419 19.11 4.43 15.28
C TRP A 419 20.24 4.00 16.23
N ALA A 420 20.17 2.76 16.69
CA ALA A 420 21.22 2.11 17.45
C ALA A 420 21.22 0.61 17.11
N ILE A 421 22.40 0.01 16.97
CA ILE A 421 22.54 -1.44 16.78
C ILE A 421 23.67 -1.98 17.65
N GLY A 422 23.48 -3.15 18.24
CA GLY A 422 24.45 -3.74 19.16
C GLY A 422 24.27 -5.24 19.36
N ASP A 423 25.27 -5.82 20.00
CA ASP A 423 25.36 -7.25 20.28
C ASP A 423 24.58 -7.61 21.55
N VAL A 424 23.77 -8.66 21.49
CA VAL A 424 22.94 -9.10 22.62
C VAL A 424 23.75 -9.76 23.72
N ALA A 425 24.78 -10.54 23.37
CA ALA A 425 25.56 -11.33 24.34
C ALA A 425 26.43 -10.45 25.24
N THR A 426 26.99 -9.38 24.67
CA THR A 426 27.83 -8.41 25.36
C THR A 426 27.06 -7.21 25.88
N GLU A 427 25.82 -7.02 25.44
CA GLU A 427 24.96 -5.87 25.75
C GLU A 427 25.62 -4.52 25.38
N LYS A 428 26.44 -4.51 24.32
CA LYS A 428 27.17 -3.33 23.87
C LYS A 428 26.65 -2.85 22.51
N LEU A 429 26.45 -1.54 22.42
CA LEU A 429 26.22 -0.87 21.15
C LEU A 429 27.46 -0.97 20.28
N HIS A 430 27.23 -1.31 19.02
CA HIS A 430 28.25 -1.32 17.96
C HIS A 430 28.29 0.02 17.23
N GLY A 431 27.13 0.62 16.98
CA GLY A 431 27.01 1.95 16.40
C GLY A 431 25.61 2.52 16.54
N GLY A 432 25.49 3.81 16.26
CA GLY A 432 24.23 4.54 16.32
C GLY A 432 24.36 5.97 15.81
N GLU A 433 23.23 6.54 15.41
CA GLU A 433 23.10 7.95 15.05
C GLU A 433 21.99 8.57 15.89
N GLU A 434 22.30 9.70 16.53
CA GLU A 434 21.38 10.38 17.46
C GLU A 434 20.84 9.40 18.53
N ALA A 435 21.68 8.42 18.92
CA ALA A 435 21.23 7.25 19.68
C ALA A 435 20.78 7.56 21.11
N GLU A 436 21.26 8.68 21.64
CA GLU A 436 20.98 9.19 22.98
C GLU A 436 19.98 10.36 22.95
N THR A 437 19.42 10.69 21.78
CA THR A 437 18.49 11.82 21.61
C THR A 437 17.05 11.36 21.90
N PRO A 438 16.36 11.98 22.88
CA PRO A 438 14.98 11.65 23.19
C PRO A 438 14.04 11.90 22.02
N ARG A 439 13.17 10.94 21.73
CA ARG A 439 12.12 11.03 20.70
C ARG A 439 10.85 10.32 21.16
N ASP A 440 9.74 10.68 20.53
CA ASP A 440 8.55 9.85 20.52
C ASP A 440 8.88 8.46 19.95
N PHE A 441 8.41 7.41 20.63
CA PHE A 441 8.81 6.02 20.34
C PHE A 441 7.61 5.06 20.18
N ALA A 442 6.39 5.61 20.19
CA ALA A 442 5.15 4.92 19.90
C ALA A 442 5.03 3.55 20.63
N SER A 443 4.43 2.55 20.00
CA SER A 443 4.20 1.23 20.60
C SER A 443 5.45 0.42 20.96
N THR A 444 6.67 0.90 20.68
CA THR A 444 7.87 0.26 21.26
C THR A 444 7.87 0.34 22.79
N THR A 445 7.10 1.28 23.38
CA THR A 445 6.71 1.33 24.79
C THR A 445 6.25 -0.02 25.35
N LYS A 446 5.53 -0.82 24.57
CA LYS A 446 4.96 -2.11 25.02
C LYS A 446 6.03 -3.15 25.37
N ILE A 447 7.28 -2.97 24.95
CA ILE A 447 8.40 -3.81 25.40
C ILE A 447 8.54 -3.67 26.92
N MET A 448 8.41 -2.47 27.49
CA MET A 448 8.48 -2.24 28.95
C MET A 448 7.27 -2.86 29.65
N THR A 449 6.08 -2.68 29.09
CA THR A 449 4.84 -3.29 29.64
C THR A 449 4.93 -4.81 29.67
N ALA A 450 5.40 -5.43 28.58
CA ALA A 450 5.65 -6.86 28.53
C ALA A 450 6.75 -7.29 29.51
N TYR A 451 7.86 -6.54 29.59
CA TYR A 451 8.96 -6.83 30.51
C TYR A 451 8.49 -6.85 31.96
N LEU A 452 7.75 -5.83 32.42
CA LEU A 452 7.20 -5.80 33.77
C LEU A 452 6.24 -6.97 34.03
N ALA A 453 5.28 -7.21 33.15
CA ALA A 453 4.33 -8.31 33.32
C ALA A 453 5.04 -9.66 33.42
N LEU A 454 6.04 -9.89 32.57
CA LEU A 454 6.83 -11.12 32.58
C LEU A 454 7.71 -11.25 33.84
N LYS A 455 8.32 -10.16 34.32
CA LYS A 455 9.06 -10.15 35.60
C LYS A 455 8.14 -10.44 36.79
N THR A 456 6.93 -9.93 36.78
CA THR A 456 5.92 -10.21 37.80
C THR A 456 5.46 -11.67 37.74
N ILE A 457 5.26 -12.24 36.55
CA ILE A 457 4.96 -13.68 36.37
C ILE A 457 6.15 -14.56 36.81
N GLU A 458 7.39 -14.17 36.53
CA GLU A 458 8.58 -14.91 36.98
C GLU A 458 8.66 -14.95 38.52
N ALA A 459 8.31 -13.85 39.19
CA ALA A 459 8.25 -13.77 40.65
C ALA A 459 7.04 -14.53 41.25
N GLU A 460 5.89 -14.52 40.57
CA GLU A 460 4.66 -15.19 41.00
C GLU A 460 4.02 -15.95 39.81
N PRO A 461 4.47 -17.20 39.55
CA PRO A 461 4.07 -17.96 38.35
C PRO A 461 2.56 -18.17 38.19
N ALA A 462 1.81 -18.20 39.30
CA ALA A 462 0.36 -18.32 39.30
C ALA A 462 -0.35 -17.19 38.55
N LEU A 463 0.29 -16.02 38.41
CA LEU A 463 -0.29 -14.88 37.68
C LEU A 463 -0.40 -15.10 36.19
N ALA A 464 0.33 -16.06 35.62
CA ALA A 464 0.19 -16.39 34.22
C ALA A 464 -1.24 -16.83 33.85
N ASP A 465 -1.92 -17.50 34.78
CA ASP A 465 -3.27 -18.01 34.62
C ASP A 465 -4.34 -17.09 35.25
N LEU A 466 -3.93 -15.91 35.75
CA LEU A 466 -4.85 -14.90 36.27
C LEU A 466 -5.76 -14.42 35.14
N MET A 467 -7.07 -14.57 35.33
CA MET A 467 -8.07 -14.05 34.41
C MET A 467 -8.12 -12.54 34.50
N VAL A 468 -7.80 -11.87 33.39
CA VAL A 468 -7.84 -10.40 33.27
C VAL A 468 -9.17 -10.02 32.65
N THR A 469 -10.05 -9.38 33.42
CA THR A 469 -11.32 -8.83 32.93
C THR A 469 -11.11 -7.40 32.44
N PHE A 470 -11.49 -7.12 31.20
CA PHE A 470 -11.31 -5.80 30.59
C PHE A 470 -12.26 -4.77 31.19
N SER A 471 -11.70 -3.64 31.63
CA SER A 471 -12.48 -2.47 32.01
C SER A 471 -13.00 -1.74 30.76
N ILE A 472 -13.98 -0.84 30.95
CA ILE A 472 -14.42 0.08 29.89
C ILE A 472 -13.26 0.99 29.46
N ALA A 473 -12.39 1.40 30.39
CA ALA A 473 -11.25 2.25 30.08
C ALA A 473 -10.24 1.54 29.17
N ALA A 474 -9.94 0.26 29.45
CA ALA A 474 -9.09 -0.56 28.59
C ALA A 474 -9.69 -0.71 27.19
N ASP A 475 -10.96 -1.13 27.08
CA ASP A 475 -11.67 -1.32 25.80
C ASP A 475 -11.69 -0.04 24.95
N LEU A 476 -11.99 1.11 25.57
CA LEU A 476 -12.05 2.40 24.88
C LEU A 476 -10.69 3.06 24.63
N THR A 477 -9.57 2.39 24.93
CA THR A 477 -8.24 2.95 24.67
C THR A 477 -8.00 3.05 23.16
N PRO A 478 -7.79 4.26 22.59
CA PRO A 478 -7.72 4.44 21.14
C PRO A 478 -6.43 3.88 20.55
N GLY A 479 -6.47 3.49 19.27
CA GLY A 479 -5.32 2.99 18.51
C GLY A 479 -5.42 1.50 18.19
N SER A 480 -4.29 0.83 18.02
CA SER A 480 -4.24 -0.62 17.80
C SER A 480 -4.86 -1.36 18.99
N THR A 481 -5.60 -2.43 18.72
CA THR A 481 -6.39 -3.15 19.73
C THR A 481 -6.12 -4.66 19.66
N ALA A 482 -6.20 -5.34 20.80
CA ALA A 482 -6.30 -6.78 20.91
C ALA A 482 -7.74 -7.27 20.68
N GLU A 483 -8.66 -6.37 20.36
CA GLU A 483 -10.10 -6.53 20.15
C GLU A 483 -10.81 -7.23 21.31
N ILE A 484 -10.43 -6.93 22.56
CA ILE A 484 -11.11 -7.47 23.76
C ILE A 484 -12.03 -6.41 24.34
N ARG A 485 -13.30 -6.79 24.55
CA ARG A 485 -14.36 -5.86 24.94
C ARG A 485 -14.49 -5.77 26.45
N ALA A 486 -15.05 -4.67 26.93
CA ALA A 486 -15.34 -4.49 28.35
C ALA A 486 -16.19 -5.65 28.91
N GLY A 487 -15.76 -6.17 30.06
CA GLY A 487 -16.37 -7.33 30.73
C GLY A 487 -15.95 -8.68 30.18
N GLU A 488 -15.25 -8.75 29.04
CA GLU A 488 -14.61 -9.98 28.59
C GLU A 488 -13.31 -10.24 29.34
N SER A 489 -12.90 -11.51 29.40
CA SER A 489 -11.73 -11.93 30.16
C SER A 489 -10.95 -13.06 29.50
N LEU A 490 -9.65 -13.09 29.79
CA LEU A 490 -8.70 -14.10 29.32
C LEU A 490 -7.48 -14.17 30.27
N PRO A 491 -6.73 -15.30 30.30
CA PRO A 491 -5.53 -15.41 31.11
C PRO A 491 -4.46 -14.37 30.74
N LEU A 492 -3.73 -13.84 31.73
CA LEU A 492 -2.68 -12.85 31.53
C LEU A 492 -1.61 -13.31 30.53
N ARG A 493 -1.22 -14.60 30.55
CA ARG A 493 -0.27 -15.18 29.59
C ARG A 493 -0.76 -15.06 28.14
N GLU A 494 -2.05 -15.29 27.90
CA GLU A 494 -2.65 -15.17 26.57
C GLU A 494 -2.80 -13.71 26.18
N LEU A 495 -3.13 -12.83 27.13
CA LEU A 495 -3.22 -11.39 26.89
C LEU A 495 -1.90 -10.76 26.43
N LEU A 496 -0.74 -11.30 26.86
CA LEU A 496 0.56 -10.85 26.36
C LEU A 496 0.74 -11.05 24.85
N TYR A 497 0.04 -12.01 24.23
CA TYR A 497 0.00 -12.13 22.77
C TYR A 497 -0.82 -11.01 22.14
N GLY A 498 -1.97 -10.65 22.72
CA GLY A 498 -2.76 -9.48 22.31
C GLY A 498 -1.99 -8.16 22.48
N LEU A 499 -1.13 -8.06 23.49
CA LEU A 499 -0.20 -6.94 23.66
C LEU A 499 0.84 -6.87 22.53
N MET A 500 1.51 -7.99 22.24
CA MET A 500 2.73 -7.98 21.42
C MET A 500 2.48 -8.14 19.91
N LEU A 501 1.51 -8.98 19.49
CA LEU A 501 1.30 -9.33 18.08
C LEU A 501 0.57 -8.20 17.33
N PRO A 502 -0.71 -7.88 17.62
CA PRO A 502 -1.46 -6.83 16.95
C PRO A 502 -1.16 -5.45 17.53
N SER A 503 -0.33 -5.38 18.59
CA SER A 503 0.04 -4.15 19.29
C SER A 503 -1.10 -3.53 20.11
N GLY A 504 -1.91 -4.33 20.80
CA GLY A 504 -3.10 -3.86 21.55
C GLY A 504 -2.80 -2.83 22.64
N ASN A 505 -3.37 -1.63 22.51
CA ASN A 505 -3.34 -0.56 23.51
C ASN A 505 -4.24 -0.89 24.69
N ASP A 506 -5.44 -1.39 24.39
CA ASP A 506 -6.40 -1.99 25.31
C ASP A 506 -5.76 -3.04 26.22
N ALA A 507 -4.99 -3.97 25.64
CA ALA A 507 -4.23 -4.97 26.38
C ALA A 507 -3.18 -4.34 27.30
N SER A 508 -2.54 -3.24 26.88
CA SER A 508 -1.54 -2.54 27.71
C SER A 508 -2.18 -1.91 28.96
N VAL A 509 -3.35 -1.30 28.79
CA VAL A 509 -4.10 -0.69 29.90
C VAL A 509 -4.63 -1.77 30.83
N ALA A 510 -5.23 -2.85 30.30
CA ALA A 510 -5.72 -3.96 31.12
C ALA A 510 -4.61 -4.63 31.94
N ILE A 511 -3.42 -4.83 31.36
CA ILE A 511 -2.24 -5.35 32.06
C ILE A 511 -1.78 -4.37 33.16
N ALA A 512 -1.77 -3.07 32.87
CA ALA A 512 -1.36 -2.07 33.84
C ALA A 512 -2.35 -1.94 35.01
N GLU A 513 -3.66 -2.03 34.73
CA GLU A 513 -4.71 -2.02 35.73
C GLU A 513 -4.62 -3.24 36.66
N ILE A 514 -4.44 -4.45 36.11
CA ILE A 514 -4.44 -5.68 36.91
C ILE A 514 -3.16 -5.89 37.73
N LEU A 515 -2.02 -5.41 37.23
CA LEU A 515 -0.73 -5.55 37.93
C LEU A 515 -0.37 -4.32 38.77
N GLY A 516 -0.98 -3.16 38.52
CA GLY A 516 -0.61 -1.88 39.11
C GLY A 516 -0.56 -1.87 40.64
N ASP A 517 -1.54 -2.48 41.31
CA ASP A 517 -1.61 -2.52 42.78
C ASP A 517 -0.46 -3.29 43.44
N ARG A 518 0.29 -4.08 42.66
CA ARG A 518 1.47 -4.80 43.13
C ARG A 518 2.70 -3.90 43.22
N PHE A 519 2.63 -2.69 42.66
CA PHE A 519 3.73 -1.75 42.62
C PHE A 519 3.50 -0.59 43.60
N ALA A 520 4.62 -0.03 44.07
CA ALA A 520 4.59 1.13 44.94
C ALA A 520 3.99 2.35 44.20
N PRO A 521 3.30 3.26 44.90
CA PRO A 521 2.84 4.51 44.30
C PRO A 521 4.02 5.35 43.76
N PRO A 522 3.74 6.36 42.94
CA PRO A 522 4.73 7.37 42.57
C PRO A 522 5.33 8.03 43.81
N ASP A 523 6.61 8.42 43.72
CA ASP A 523 7.31 9.08 44.84
C ASP A 523 6.56 10.36 45.27
N GLY A 524 6.30 10.48 46.58
CA GLY A 524 5.58 11.63 47.13
C GLY A 524 4.05 11.56 47.01
N GLN A 525 3.49 10.45 46.52
CA GLN A 525 2.04 10.21 46.49
C GLN A 525 1.65 9.03 47.39
N THR A 526 0.61 9.21 48.20
CA THR A 526 0.05 8.16 49.06
C THR A 526 -1.17 7.46 48.44
N GLU A 527 -1.91 8.18 47.59
CA GLU A 527 -3.03 7.65 46.81
C GLU A 527 -2.68 7.72 45.33
N ALA A 528 -2.73 6.57 44.65
CA ALA A 528 -2.44 6.45 43.23
C ALA A 528 -3.24 5.27 42.68
N THR A 529 -3.82 5.44 41.51
CA THR A 529 -4.53 4.41 40.76
C THR A 529 -3.57 3.27 40.37
N PRO A 530 -4.09 2.05 40.09
CA PRO A 530 -3.25 0.96 39.59
C PRO A 530 -2.44 1.36 38.35
N LEU A 531 -3.05 2.11 37.43
CA LEU A 531 -2.39 2.59 36.21
C LEU A 531 -1.19 3.53 36.53
N GLU A 532 -1.37 4.48 37.45
CA GLU A 532 -0.28 5.38 37.88
C GLU A 532 0.85 4.64 38.59
N ARG A 533 0.52 3.63 39.42
CA ARG A 533 1.51 2.75 40.06
C ARG A 533 2.30 1.95 39.03
N PHE A 534 1.64 1.45 38.00
CA PHE A 534 2.29 0.73 36.91
C PHE A 534 3.25 1.64 36.13
N VAL A 535 2.81 2.85 35.77
CA VAL A 535 3.66 3.84 35.07
C VAL A 535 4.84 4.29 35.94
N ALA A 536 4.65 4.44 37.26
CA ALA A 536 5.75 4.70 38.20
C ALA A 536 6.77 3.55 38.18
N GLU A 537 6.31 2.30 38.11
CA GLU A 537 7.18 1.14 38.00
C GLU A 537 7.92 1.06 36.68
N MET A 538 7.29 1.45 35.56
CA MET A 538 7.97 1.56 34.26
C MET A 538 9.17 2.51 34.35
N ASN A 539 9.01 3.66 35.02
CA ASN A 539 10.09 4.64 35.19
C ASN A 539 11.16 4.18 36.20
N ARG A 540 10.78 3.54 37.32
CA ARG A 540 11.75 2.93 38.24
C ARG A 540 12.57 1.84 37.56
N THR A 541 11.92 1.02 36.75
CA THR A 541 12.58 -0.01 35.96
C THR A 541 13.50 0.58 34.91
N ALA A 542 13.07 1.61 34.18
CA ALA A 542 13.92 2.35 33.24
C ALA A 542 15.20 2.84 33.93
N LYS A 543 15.08 3.48 35.11
CA LYS A 543 16.24 3.92 35.90
C LYS A 543 17.13 2.74 36.32
N SER A 544 16.55 1.63 36.77
CA SER A 544 17.31 0.43 37.18
C SER A 544 18.10 -0.20 36.03
N LEU A 545 17.60 -0.09 34.80
CA LEU A 545 18.24 -0.58 33.57
C LEU A 545 19.21 0.46 32.97
N GLY A 546 19.41 1.61 33.63
CA GLY A 546 20.26 2.69 33.14
C GLY A 546 19.68 3.47 31.96
N MET A 547 18.36 3.39 31.75
CA MET A 547 17.64 4.13 30.71
C MET A 547 17.38 5.57 31.15
N THR A 548 18.44 6.36 31.27
CA THR A 548 18.42 7.69 31.93
C THR A 548 17.72 8.78 31.13
N ARG A 549 17.37 8.52 29.87
CA ARG A 549 16.71 9.47 28.96
C ARG A 549 15.36 8.94 28.47
N THR A 550 14.75 8.06 29.27
CA THR A 550 13.43 7.51 28.98
C THR A 550 12.45 7.91 30.08
N THR A 551 11.29 8.42 29.66
CA THR A 551 10.16 8.74 30.52
C THR A 551 8.88 8.10 29.99
N TYR A 552 8.25 7.31 30.83
CA TYR A 552 6.95 6.68 30.56
C TYR A 552 5.84 7.50 31.23
N VAL A 553 4.78 7.82 30.49
CA VAL A 553 3.55 8.41 31.05
C VAL A 553 2.32 7.54 30.83
N ASN A 554 2.44 6.52 29.97
CA ASN A 554 1.39 5.56 29.66
C ASN A 554 2.02 4.21 29.24
N PRO A 555 1.26 3.09 29.33
CA PRO A 555 1.79 1.75 29.07
C PRO A 555 1.72 1.33 27.59
N HIS A 556 1.08 2.11 26.71
CA HIS A 556 0.80 1.71 25.33
C HIS A 556 1.62 2.46 24.28
N GLY A 557 2.09 3.67 24.58
CA GLY A 557 2.86 4.50 23.64
C GLY A 557 2.03 5.45 22.78
N LEU A 558 0.91 5.98 23.29
CA LEU A 558 0.27 7.14 22.63
C LEU A 558 1.10 8.38 22.94
N THR A 559 1.15 9.30 21.98
CA THR A 559 1.95 10.53 22.06
C THR A 559 1.56 11.37 23.25
N HIS A 560 2.57 11.85 23.97
CA HIS A 560 2.45 12.80 25.06
C HIS A 560 3.80 13.52 25.20
N ALA A 561 3.81 14.82 25.53
CA ALA A 561 5.03 15.63 25.53
C ALA A 561 6.15 15.04 26.42
N ASP A 562 5.79 14.53 27.60
CA ASP A 562 6.74 13.90 28.52
C ASP A 562 7.00 12.41 28.22
N HIS A 563 6.43 11.84 27.16
CA HIS A 563 6.61 10.43 26.81
C HIS A 563 7.66 10.23 25.73
N HIS A 564 8.89 10.01 26.14
CA HIS A 564 10.02 9.91 25.23
C HIS A 564 10.98 8.80 25.64
N SER A 565 11.76 8.33 24.68
CA SER A 565 12.87 7.39 24.90
C SER A 565 13.96 7.62 23.87
N THR A 566 15.07 6.89 24.00
CA THR A 566 16.19 6.89 23.06
C THR A 566 16.37 5.50 22.46
N THR A 567 17.00 5.40 21.29
CA THR A 567 17.27 4.10 20.68
C THR A 567 18.26 3.29 21.50
N ALA A 568 19.22 3.94 22.18
CA ALA A 568 20.13 3.30 23.12
C ALA A 568 19.41 2.72 24.35
N ASP A 569 18.42 3.44 24.91
CA ASP A 569 17.64 2.95 26.05
C ASP A 569 16.74 1.78 25.67
N GLN A 570 16.06 1.84 24.52
CA GLN A 570 15.27 0.71 24.04
C GLN A 570 16.13 -0.51 23.69
N PHE A 571 17.38 -0.32 23.24
CA PHE A 571 18.33 -1.41 23.08
C PHE A 571 18.61 -2.11 24.42
N ARG A 572 18.89 -1.36 25.49
CA ARG A 572 19.12 -1.90 26.84
C ARG A 572 17.91 -2.68 27.36
N LEU A 573 16.72 -2.09 27.24
CA LEU A 573 15.46 -2.73 27.62
C LEU A 573 15.25 -4.05 26.86
N THR A 574 15.50 -4.05 25.56
CA THR A 574 15.30 -5.22 24.72
C THR A 574 16.29 -6.33 25.09
N CYS A 575 17.56 -6.00 25.35
CA CYS A 575 18.54 -6.98 25.85
C CYS A 575 18.11 -7.58 27.18
N ALA A 576 17.59 -6.78 28.12
CA ALA A 576 17.04 -7.27 29.37
C ALA A 576 15.83 -8.18 29.16
N ALA A 577 14.90 -7.81 28.28
CA ALA A 577 13.71 -8.59 27.97
C ALA A 577 14.03 -9.92 27.29
N LEU A 578 15.05 -9.97 26.43
CA LEU A 578 15.49 -11.20 25.75
C LEU A 578 16.05 -12.29 26.69
N LYS A 579 16.31 -11.96 27.96
CA LYS A 579 16.67 -12.94 28.99
C LYS A 579 15.46 -13.76 29.49
N LEU A 580 14.24 -13.28 29.24
CA LEU A 580 13.00 -13.95 29.64
C LEU A 580 12.54 -14.91 28.53
N PRO A 581 12.48 -16.24 28.77
CA PRO A 581 12.12 -17.20 27.73
C PRO A 581 10.78 -16.92 27.05
N LEU A 582 9.77 -16.52 27.84
CA LEU A 582 8.44 -16.20 27.32
C LEU A 582 8.45 -14.92 26.47
N PHE A 583 9.36 -13.97 26.69
CA PHE A 583 9.50 -12.82 25.80
C PHE A 583 9.97 -13.26 24.41
N ARG A 584 10.95 -14.18 24.34
CA ARG A 584 11.44 -14.76 23.07
C ARG A 584 10.33 -15.48 22.31
N GLU A 585 9.48 -16.24 23.01
CA GLU A 585 8.32 -16.91 22.45
C GLU A 585 7.31 -15.90 21.86
N LEU A 586 6.96 -14.86 22.62
CA LEU A 586 6.01 -13.83 22.18
C LEU A 586 6.47 -13.14 20.89
N ILE A 587 7.73 -12.71 20.83
CA ILE A 587 8.25 -11.93 19.69
C ILE A 587 8.42 -12.77 18.41
N GLN A 588 8.63 -14.08 18.54
CA GLN A 588 8.77 -15.01 17.42
C GLN A 588 7.44 -15.59 16.94
N THR A 589 6.34 -15.35 17.67
CA THR A 589 5.03 -15.86 17.29
C THR A 589 4.43 -15.01 16.17
N ALA A 590 4.23 -15.62 15.00
CA ALA A 590 3.63 -14.96 13.85
C ALA A 590 2.11 -14.78 13.99
N ARG A 591 1.43 -15.80 14.54
CA ARG A 591 -0.02 -15.81 14.78
C ARG A 591 -0.35 -16.60 16.04
N LYS A 592 -1.37 -16.15 16.77
CA LYS A 592 -1.88 -16.83 17.96
C LYS A 592 -3.40 -16.76 17.97
N GLU A 593 -4.06 -17.90 18.09
CA GLU A 593 -5.48 -17.96 18.42
C GLU A 593 -5.64 -17.90 19.95
N GLY A 594 -6.51 -17.01 20.42
CA GLY A 594 -6.91 -16.89 21.82
C GLY A 594 -8.39 -17.21 22.01
N VAL A 595 -8.77 -17.58 23.24
CA VAL A 595 -10.16 -17.77 23.65
C VAL A 595 -10.51 -16.73 24.69
N VAL A 596 -11.57 -15.99 24.42
CA VAL A 596 -12.05 -14.88 25.25
C VAL A 596 -13.39 -15.31 25.87
N THR A 597 -13.53 -15.11 27.17
CA THR A 597 -14.77 -15.43 27.91
C THR A 597 -15.49 -14.15 28.28
N GLY A 598 -16.71 -13.98 27.78
CA GLY A 598 -17.52 -12.80 28.04
C GLY A 598 -18.51 -12.93 29.19
N PRO A 599 -19.24 -11.85 29.51
CA PRO A 599 -20.29 -11.85 30.53
C PRO A 599 -21.34 -12.92 30.25
N GLY A 600 -21.72 -13.70 31.28
CA GLY A 600 -22.65 -14.82 31.12
C GLY A 600 -22.03 -16.10 30.54
N GLY A 601 -20.69 -16.15 30.39
CA GLY A 601 -19.95 -17.37 30.10
C GLY A 601 -19.83 -17.75 28.63
N TYR A 602 -20.24 -16.87 27.70
CA TYR A 602 -20.00 -17.12 26.27
C TYR A 602 -18.50 -17.09 25.97
N GLN A 603 -18.08 -17.89 24.99
CA GLN A 603 -16.70 -17.92 24.52
C GLN A 603 -16.63 -17.53 23.05
N ARG A 604 -15.63 -16.73 22.70
CA ARG A 604 -15.30 -16.46 21.30
C ARG A 604 -13.80 -16.61 21.04
N LYS A 605 -13.48 -17.00 19.82
CA LYS A 605 -12.12 -17.08 19.33
C LYS A 605 -11.68 -15.74 18.77
N ILE A 606 -10.40 -15.44 18.94
CA ILE A 606 -9.74 -14.29 18.32
C ILE A 606 -8.42 -14.73 17.72
N LEU A 607 -8.06 -14.18 16.57
CA LEU A 607 -6.79 -14.44 15.91
C LEU A 607 -5.94 -13.18 15.94
N TRP A 608 -4.84 -13.21 16.69
CA TRP A 608 -3.85 -12.16 16.68
C TRP A 608 -2.74 -12.48 15.68
N THR A 609 -2.35 -11.47 14.90
CA THR A 609 -1.28 -11.57 13.90
C THR A 609 -0.19 -10.55 14.20
N ASN A 610 1.06 -10.97 14.12
CA ASN A 610 2.21 -10.12 14.37
C ASN A 610 2.34 -9.04 13.27
N THR A 611 2.54 -7.80 13.70
CA THR A 611 2.72 -6.65 12.81
C THR A 611 4.13 -6.50 12.22
N ASN A 612 5.13 -7.18 12.79
CA ASN A 612 6.51 -7.08 12.32
C ASN A 612 6.74 -7.94 11.07
N ARG A 613 6.93 -7.28 9.92
CA ARG A 613 7.14 -7.95 8.62
C ARG A 613 8.49 -8.65 8.48
N LEU A 614 9.48 -8.33 9.33
CA LEU A 614 10.78 -9.02 9.30
C LEU A 614 10.69 -10.45 9.82
N LEU A 615 9.69 -10.79 10.64
CA LEU A 615 9.55 -12.14 11.20
C LEU A 615 9.36 -13.23 10.12
N GLN A 616 8.93 -12.85 8.91
CA GLN A 616 8.81 -13.76 7.76
C GLN A 616 10.10 -13.91 6.96
N MET A 617 11.19 -13.26 7.39
CA MET A 617 12.48 -13.26 6.70
C MET A 617 13.51 -14.03 7.53
N ASP A 618 14.29 -14.86 6.86
CA ASP A 618 15.37 -15.62 7.50
C ASP A 618 16.37 -14.67 8.19
N GLY A 619 16.80 -15.07 9.39
CA GLY A 619 17.74 -14.31 10.21
C GLY A 619 17.11 -13.18 11.04
N PHE A 620 15.78 -13.14 11.19
CA PHE A 620 15.08 -12.18 12.04
C PHE A 620 14.12 -12.86 13.01
N ALA A 621 14.01 -12.30 14.23
CA ALA A 621 13.24 -12.86 15.34
C ALA A 621 12.34 -11.81 16.02
N GLY A 622 11.70 -10.95 15.22
CA GLY A 622 10.61 -10.07 15.68
C GLY A 622 11.04 -8.89 16.53
N VAL A 623 10.37 -8.72 17.69
CA VAL A 623 10.40 -7.63 18.68
C VAL A 623 9.20 -6.68 18.59
N LYS A 624 9.32 -5.44 18.08
CA LYS A 624 8.18 -4.51 18.17
C LYS A 624 8.21 -3.36 17.17
N THR A 625 7.10 -3.19 16.46
CA THR A 625 6.76 -2.03 15.64
C THR A 625 6.12 -0.91 16.48
N GLY A 626 6.27 0.34 16.06
CA GLY A 626 5.51 1.46 16.63
C GLY A 626 5.28 2.59 15.63
N THR A 627 4.09 3.17 15.62
CA THR A 627 3.77 4.35 14.79
C THR A 627 2.76 5.24 15.47
N THR A 628 3.09 6.53 15.51
CA THR A 628 2.18 7.64 15.78
C THR A 628 2.60 8.79 14.85
N SER A 629 1.75 9.80 14.66
CA SER A 629 2.09 10.97 13.86
C SER A 629 3.37 11.66 14.36
N ALA A 630 3.55 11.77 15.69
CA ALA A 630 4.74 12.38 16.26
C ALA A 630 6.00 11.50 16.18
N ALA A 631 5.87 10.19 16.44
CA ALA A 631 6.99 9.25 16.42
C ALA A 631 7.49 8.92 15.01
N GLY A 632 6.62 9.02 14.00
CA GLY A 632 6.86 8.43 12.68
C GLY A 632 6.92 6.90 12.76
N ALA A 633 7.65 6.28 11.83
CA ALA A 633 7.77 4.84 11.75
C ALA A 633 8.95 4.30 12.59
N CYS A 634 8.64 3.69 13.75
CA CYS A 634 9.61 3.10 14.66
C CYS A 634 9.64 1.56 14.57
N LEU A 635 10.81 0.96 14.81
CA LEU A 635 11.00 -0.49 14.84
C LEU A 635 12.14 -0.86 15.78
N VAL A 636 11.88 -1.81 16.68
CA VAL A 636 12.90 -2.60 17.38
C VAL A 636 12.90 -3.98 16.75
N SER A 637 14.08 -4.51 16.41
CA SER A 637 14.23 -5.81 15.77
C SER A 637 15.37 -6.63 16.34
N LEU A 638 15.16 -7.95 16.44
CA LEU A 638 16.20 -8.93 16.73
C LEU A 638 16.64 -9.60 15.42
N GLY A 639 17.94 -9.54 15.13
CA GLY A 639 18.58 -10.24 14.02
C GLY A 639 19.49 -11.35 14.54
N GLN A 640 19.57 -12.45 13.80
CA GLN A 640 20.36 -13.62 14.14
C GLN A 640 21.19 -14.07 12.93
N ARG A 641 22.48 -14.35 13.15
CA ARG A 641 23.38 -14.86 12.12
C ARG A 641 24.52 -15.65 12.74
N ASP A 642 24.77 -16.85 12.21
CA ASP A 642 25.89 -17.72 12.62
C ASP A 642 25.99 -17.91 14.15
N GLY A 643 24.83 -18.09 14.81
CA GLY A 643 24.73 -18.25 16.26
C GLY A 643 24.91 -16.96 17.08
N LYS A 644 25.12 -15.81 16.45
CA LYS A 644 25.19 -14.48 17.08
C LYS A 644 23.84 -13.77 16.97
N GLU A 645 23.54 -12.92 17.94
CA GLU A 645 22.30 -12.14 18.02
C GLU A 645 22.62 -10.65 18.17
N ALA A 646 21.87 -9.81 17.46
CA ALA A 646 21.97 -8.36 17.57
C ALA A 646 20.59 -7.70 17.58
N VAL A 647 20.47 -6.61 18.35
CA VAL A 647 19.27 -5.78 18.38
C VAL A 647 19.53 -4.51 17.61
N CYS A 648 18.62 -4.17 16.70
CA CYS A 648 18.59 -2.89 15.99
C CYS A 648 17.34 -2.12 16.40
N VAL A 649 17.51 -0.85 16.73
CA VAL A 649 16.44 0.09 17.07
C VAL A 649 16.46 1.25 16.09
N VAL A 650 15.31 1.57 15.52
CA VAL A 650 15.11 2.64 14.53
C VAL A 650 13.92 3.49 14.95
N PHE A 651 14.08 4.81 15.06
CA PHE A 651 13.02 5.77 15.38
C PHE A 651 12.81 6.80 14.26
N GLY A 652 11.55 7.06 13.93
CA GLY A 652 11.17 8.12 13.01
C GLY A 652 11.63 7.92 11.57
N ALA A 653 11.56 6.70 11.04
CA ALA A 653 11.70 6.48 9.59
C ALA A 653 10.60 7.23 8.81
N THR A 654 10.94 7.64 7.58
CA THR A 654 10.07 8.49 6.73
C THR A 654 8.78 7.82 6.29
N SER A 655 8.71 6.48 6.33
CA SER A 655 7.49 5.72 6.03
C SER A 655 7.49 4.37 6.72
N THR A 656 6.34 3.69 6.71
CA THR A 656 6.22 2.33 7.25
C THR A 656 7.16 1.34 6.58
N ASP A 657 7.36 1.45 5.26
CA ASP A 657 8.26 0.55 4.54
C ASP A 657 9.73 0.92 4.77
N ALA A 658 10.03 2.22 4.90
CA ALA A 658 11.39 2.71 5.12
C ALA A 658 12.03 2.14 6.40
N ARG A 659 11.27 1.99 7.50
CA ARG A 659 11.81 1.42 8.76
C ARG A 659 12.42 0.03 8.57
N TYR A 660 11.84 -0.78 7.67
CA TYR A 660 12.31 -2.12 7.38
C TYR A 660 13.54 -2.11 6.47
N VAL A 661 13.61 -1.16 5.53
CA VAL A 661 14.79 -0.94 4.69
C VAL A 661 15.97 -0.48 5.54
N ASP A 662 15.76 0.55 6.38
CA ASP A 662 16.77 1.09 7.30
C ASP A 662 17.32 -0.01 8.20
N THR A 663 16.43 -0.74 8.88
CA THR A 663 16.81 -1.84 9.78
C THR A 663 17.62 -2.92 9.07
N ARG A 664 17.19 -3.36 7.88
CA ARG A 664 17.92 -4.39 7.11
C ARG A 664 19.29 -3.89 6.64
N ASN A 665 19.41 -2.62 6.26
CA ASN A 665 20.68 -2.03 5.88
C ASN A 665 21.64 -1.96 7.08
N LEU A 666 21.15 -1.55 8.26
CA LEU A 666 21.93 -1.50 9.49
C LEU A 666 22.41 -2.90 9.92
N PHE A 667 21.56 -3.92 9.85
CA PHE A 667 21.98 -5.30 10.12
C PHE A 667 23.03 -5.80 9.11
N ARG A 668 22.88 -5.51 7.81
CA ARG A 668 23.89 -5.88 6.80
C ARG A 668 25.24 -5.24 7.09
N TRP A 669 25.23 -3.96 7.44
CA TRP A 669 26.42 -3.22 7.84
C TRP A 669 27.07 -3.85 9.08
N TYR A 670 26.29 -4.05 10.14
CA TYR A 670 26.76 -4.68 11.37
C TYR A 670 27.37 -6.07 11.11
N TRP A 671 26.66 -6.96 10.40
CA TRP A 671 27.17 -8.31 10.12
C TRP A 671 28.44 -8.30 9.27
N ARG A 672 28.56 -7.37 8.31
CA ARG A 672 29.78 -7.21 7.51
C ARG A 672 30.97 -6.86 8.41
N GLU A 673 30.83 -5.87 9.29
CA GLU A 673 31.90 -5.46 10.19
C GLU A 673 32.27 -6.51 11.24
N GLN A 674 31.31 -7.38 11.61
CA GLN A 674 31.58 -8.51 12.51
C GLN A 674 32.28 -9.69 11.81
N MET A 675 32.28 -9.77 10.48
CA MET A 675 33.00 -10.80 9.70
C MET A 675 34.42 -10.38 9.35
N GLU A 676 34.71 -9.08 9.32
CA GLU A 676 36.03 -8.52 9.06
C GLU A 676 36.95 -8.50 10.30
N LYS A 677 36.40 -8.80 11.48
CA LYS A 677 37.11 -8.97 12.77
C LYS A 677 37.26 -10.44 13.10
#